data_AF-G7Y6F9-F1
#
_entry.id   AF-G7Y6F9-F1
#
_cell.length_a   1.000
_cell.length_b   1.000
_cell.length_c   1.000
_cell.angle_alpha   90.00
_cell.angle_beta   90.00
_cell.angle_gamma   90.00
#
_symmetry.space_group_name_H-M   'P 1'
#
loop_
_entity.id
_entity.type
_entity.pdbx_description
1 polymer ?
#
loop_
_entity_poly.entity_id
_entity_poly.type
_entity_poly.pdbx_seq_one_letter_code
_entity_poly.pdbx_strand_id
1 'polypeptide(L)'
;MSIHTGLILLSFYLVSAHGLPYQTRRLKLSGVWYLIGSSGNWPVVCQNSGVDAYSTQWIAGLIGDPLVDQHDTKYRYIGRENWTFLHHFRFSPTFGSPTGIELRWDGVDTFCDVTLNDARLGFVNNSFLSFEWAVEKHIRPNRTNTLRLDCHSTILVASDLAQAREKSGLPRVPPECWPDNFHGECNINLIRTTQASFGWDWGPALPTQGFWSLPQLVLSYASVRFGEGFKFYSIPGRSNGRVSYSTWSAHAVVELVPVGTDEETAQTGQSFCINFELDQSLNIGNVEQCFVNVTLQKNQDFSILLFERKGGIQPWWPNGIETGPCIYTLQMKLTTLEGHLIDRAKHLIGFREVELVEEWVRPESPELGRSFYFRINGLPIFAKGTNWIPSRLLPGRSVGFMRNSTSDPLWADKRLLRSAALSGTNMVRIWGGGRYESAKFYEEADKLGLMIWHDMMFAVSTYPATGRNDTLDTVEREIRRQIRRLHAHPSIIVWATDNEVKQAISDGWYAMPMDANMLNAFRDRFIESVAEVIRQEERFADNLSNNDFSYQPRRCLISSPGNGMLTEQMHGLDENPQDQRYGDVHFYRYTNELWSETVYPVTRFTSEFGVQSLPSPLAWFRSLSDPAKPDNWNVRGLLMKNRQHHTLGFLFLDLAAEVIGAPTGAPDMVTQYAKWTYVTQLYQLMSYRAHINRLMRHQCRLAFSDLKPVVPSSMGSAYWQLNDVWAAPTWSTIDAAGQWKMAHYGAVRDCYANHPTGRIAIHSDESFVEADWIPFTHVGNQRNLPDYFLLRCFSTDEFSQTRQWSINVDWRRADITCPVRVLKAPTYKIIQWCGWFPTAKFSGRVFQVDIVKGGAITQGGAFTLLDIPINVNWTPSTGRRGVMIQDFHEIPFDSQFDKAPFTATRVFSLTIVTQLPELYIWLDLDIKLNAEHWYDQNAFNMLDVSTKRVKLYTVVAPSVVLSHRCLVESERCAQKRSTQQQLKSRLPTDFKNRVPVNRINKPPSNAEEYQALVTDLLMDVHALDMGHIIDLENGESFKTGTVIHATPADSRGGRDYQAS
;
A
#
# COMPACT_ATOMS: atom_id res chain seq x y z
N MET A 1 -25.17 -50.41 23.12
CA MET A 1 -26.48 -50.45 22.44
C MET A 1 -27.33 -49.29 22.94
N SER A 2 -27.37 -48.20 22.19
CA SER A 2 -28.58 -47.38 21.99
C SER A 2 -28.28 -46.39 20.87
N ILE A 3 -29.11 -46.42 19.83
CA ILE A 3 -28.94 -45.72 18.56
C ILE A 3 -29.61 -44.34 18.71
N HIS A 4 -28.85 -43.26 18.57
CA HIS A 4 -29.39 -41.92 18.34
C HIS A 4 -28.70 -41.32 17.10
N THR A 5 -29.39 -41.49 15.97
CA THR A 5 -29.13 -40.83 14.70
C THR A 5 -29.61 -39.38 14.77
N GLY A 6 -28.70 -38.45 15.00
CA GLY A 6 -28.92 -37.01 14.79
C GLY A 6 -28.36 -36.61 13.42
N LEU A 7 -29.23 -36.18 12.51
CA LEU A 7 -28.87 -35.65 11.20
C LEU A 7 -28.11 -34.32 11.35
N ILE A 8 -26.82 -34.32 11.02
CA ILE A 8 -26.04 -33.10 10.78
C ILE A 8 -26.38 -32.61 9.37
N LEU A 9 -27.05 -31.46 9.28
CA LEU A 9 -27.26 -30.72 8.03
C LEU A 9 -25.91 -30.14 7.55
N LEU A 10 -25.18 -30.95 6.78
CA LEU A 10 -24.06 -30.48 5.96
C LEU A 10 -24.61 -29.64 4.81
N SER A 11 -24.36 -28.34 4.83
CA SER A 11 -24.58 -27.44 3.70
C SER A 11 -23.61 -27.79 2.56
N PHE A 12 -24.08 -28.54 1.57
CA PHE A 12 -23.30 -28.94 0.39
C PHE A 12 -23.40 -27.86 -0.71
N TYR A 13 -22.29 -27.21 -1.02
CA TYR A 13 -22.19 -26.36 -2.21
C TYR A 13 -21.91 -27.23 -3.44
N LEU A 14 -22.83 -27.21 -4.40
CA LEU A 14 -22.63 -27.76 -5.75
C LEU A 14 -21.98 -26.69 -6.62
N VAL A 15 -20.73 -26.89 -7.01
CA VAL A 15 -20.04 -26.01 -7.97
C VAL A 15 -20.29 -26.56 -9.38
N SER A 16 -21.28 -26.02 -10.10
CA SER A 16 -21.55 -26.39 -11.49
C SER A 16 -20.85 -25.43 -12.46
N ALA A 17 -20.01 -25.94 -13.36
CA ALA A 17 -19.40 -25.14 -14.42
C ALA A 17 -20.19 -25.31 -15.73
N HIS A 18 -20.58 -24.21 -16.37
CA HIS A 18 -21.19 -24.16 -17.70
C HIS A 18 -20.14 -23.70 -18.73
N GLY A 19 -19.92 -24.42 -19.85
CA GLY A 19 -18.91 -24.03 -20.86
C GLY A 19 -18.67 -25.08 -21.97
N LEU A 20 -17.79 -24.78 -22.94
CA LEU A 20 -17.44 -25.62 -24.10
C LEU A 20 -16.63 -26.88 -23.71
N PRO A 21 -16.61 -27.95 -24.53
CA PRO A 21 -16.03 -29.27 -24.16
C PRO A 21 -14.50 -29.35 -24.10
N TYR A 22 -13.76 -28.44 -24.74
CA TYR A 22 -12.28 -28.46 -24.78
C TYR A 22 -11.60 -27.51 -23.79
N GLN A 23 -12.37 -26.64 -23.15
CA GLN A 23 -11.82 -25.52 -22.39
C GLN A 23 -11.41 -25.91 -20.97
N THR A 24 -10.18 -25.55 -20.59
CA THR A 24 -9.63 -25.66 -19.24
C THR A 24 -10.49 -24.88 -18.25
N ARG A 25 -10.86 -25.52 -17.13
CA ARG A 25 -11.72 -24.93 -16.09
C ARG A 25 -11.01 -24.89 -14.77
N ARG A 26 -11.24 -23.81 -14.02
CA ARG A 26 -10.65 -23.60 -12.69
C ARG A 26 -11.79 -23.50 -11.69
N LEU A 27 -11.90 -24.47 -10.78
CA LEU A 27 -12.93 -24.57 -9.76
C LEU A 27 -12.32 -24.25 -8.40
N LYS A 28 -12.66 -23.09 -7.85
CA LYS A 28 -12.23 -22.70 -6.51
C LYS A 28 -12.93 -23.57 -5.46
N LEU A 29 -12.17 -24.13 -4.53
CA LEU A 29 -12.69 -24.95 -3.43
C LEU A 29 -13.15 -24.05 -2.26
N SER A 30 -14.23 -23.32 -2.50
CA SER A 30 -14.90 -22.50 -1.49
C SER A 30 -15.86 -23.33 -0.62
N GLY A 31 -16.24 -22.78 0.52
CA GLY A 31 -17.20 -23.40 1.45
C GLY A 31 -16.64 -23.52 2.86
N VAL A 32 -17.13 -24.50 3.61
CA VAL A 32 -16.75 -24.72 5.00
C VAL A 32 -15.41 -25.43 5.07
N TRP A 33 -14.45 -24.80 5.72
CA TRP A 33 -13.20 -25.39 6.17
C TRP A 33 -13.29 -25.63 7.68
N TYR A 34 -12.48 -26.55 8.18
CA TYR A 34 -12.42 -26.93 9.58
C TYR A 34 -10.98 -26.75 10.06
N LEU A 35 -10.76 -25.89 11.04
CA LEU A 35 -9.51 -25.83 11.76
C LEU A 35 -9.55 -26.90 12.86
N ILE A 36 -8.55 -27.76 12.92
CA ILE A 36 -8.42 -28.81 13.93
C ILE A 36 -7.11 -28.55 14.67
N GLY A 37 -7.19 -28.52 15.99
CA GLY A 37 -6.05 -28.37 16.89
C GLY A 37 -6.22 -29.19 18.15
N SER A 38 -5.31 -28.99 19.10
CA SER A 38 -5.29 -29.72 20.37
C SER A 38 -6.58 -29.57 21.18
N SER A 39 -7.25 -28.41 21.04
CA SER A 39 -8.42 -28.00 21.81
C SER A 39 -9.77 -28.24 21.12
N GLY A 40 -9.80 -28.75 19.88
CA GLY A 40 -11.05 -29.07 19.19
C GLY A 40 -11.03 -28.90 17.66
N ASN A 41 -12.23 -28.79 17.09
CA ASN A 41 -12.48 -28.58 15.66
C ASN A 41 -13.46 -27.42 15.47
N TRP A 42 -13.10 -26.43 14.66
CA TRP A 42 -13.89 -25.20 14.47
C TRP A 42 -14.15 -24.93 12.98
N PRO A 43 -15.42 -24.80 12.57
CA PRO A 43 -15.77 -24.48 11.19
C PRO A 43 -15.49 -23.00 10.88
N VAL A 44 -15.04 -22.73 9.66
CA VAL A 44 -14.86 -21.40 9.10
C VAL A 44 -15.31 -21.39 7.64
N VAL A 45 -16.14 -20.42 7.26
CA VAL A 45 -16.66 -20.31 5.89
C VAL A 45 -15.71 -19.46 5.06
N CYS A 46 -15.09 -20.07 4.04
CA CYS A 46 -14.19 -19.40 3.13
C CYS A 46 -14.82 -19.27 1.75
N GLN A 47 -15.23 -18.05 1.38
CA GLN A 47 -15.78 -17.78 0.04
C GLN A 47 -14.70 -17.30 -0.94
N ASN A 48 -13.98 -16.25 -0.56
CA ASN A 48 -13.06 -15.55 -1.46
C ASN A 48 -11.69 -15.22 -0.88
N SER A 49 -11.55 -15.24 0.44
CA SER A 49 -10.31 -14.98 1.17
C SER A 49 -9.62 -16.26 1.61
N GLY A 50 -8.34 -16.13 1.92
CA GLY A 50 -7.62 -17.11 2.72
C GLY A 50 -8.11 -17.17 4.17
N VAL A 51 -7.45 -18.02 4.95
CA VAL A 51 -7.77 -18.26 6.37
C VAL A 51 -6.51 -18.69 7.13
N ASP A 52 -6.49 -18.47 8.43
CA ASP A 52 -5.39 -18.82 9.32
C ASP A 52 -5.89 -19.21 10.72
N ALA A 53 -4.98 -19.78 11.52
CA ALA A 53 -5.28 -20.29 12.85
C ALA A 53 -5.79 -19.20 13.83
N TYR A 54 -5.22 -17.99 13.79
CA TYR A 54 -5.63 -16.90 14.69
C TYR A 54 -7.02 -16.38 14.31
N SER A 55 -7.21 -16.02 13.04
CA SER A 55 -8.46 -15.48 12.52
C SER A 55 -9.61 -16.46 12.69
N THR A 56 -9.37 -17.77 12.47
CA THR A 56 -10.41 -18.79 12.67
C THR A 56 -10.85 -18.87 14.13
N GLN A 57 -9.92 -18.89 15.08
CA GLN A 57 -10.25 -18.94 16.50
C GLN A 57 -10.96 -17.66 16.97
N TRP A 58 -10.57 -16.50 16.43
CA TRP A 58 -11.24 -15.24 16.68
C TRP A 58 -12.68 -15.23 16.11
N ILE A 59 -12.88 -15.65 14.86
CA ILE A 59 -14.20 -15.76 14.23
C ILE A 59 -15.08 -16.76 14.98
N ALA A 60 -14.51 -17.83 15.53
CA ALA A 60 -15.20 -18.81 16.36
C ALA A 60 -15.49 -18.33 17.79
N GLY A 61 -15.03 -17.13 18.18
CA GLY A 61 -15.27 -16.54 19.51
C GLY A 61 -14.45 -17.16 20.65
N LEU A 62 -13.38 -17.91 20.34
CA LEU A 62 -12.53 -18.58 21.34
C LEU A 62 -11.50 -17.63 21.94
N ILE A 63 -11.06 -16.66 21.13
CA ILE A 63 -10.11 -15.62 21.51
C ILE A 63 -10.66 -14.25 21.14
N GLY A 64 -10.11 -13.21 21.77
CA GLY A 64 -10.31 -11.84 21.31
C GLY A 64 -9.58 -11.57 19.99
N ASP A 65 -9.87 -10.42 19.40
CA ASP A 65 -9.19 -9.93 18.20
C ASP A 65 -7.66 -9.86 18.42
N PRO A 66 -6.83 -10.54 17.60
CA PRO A 66 -5.37 -10.56 17.76
C PRO A 66 -4.67 -9.20 17.68
N LEU A 67 -5.32 -8.17 17.10
CA LEU A 67 -4.75 -6.82 16.97
C LEU A 67 -5.21 -5.87 18.09
N VAL A 68 -6.05 -6.33 19.03
CA VAL A 68 -6.63 -5.52 20.13
C VAL A 68 -5.83 -5.73 21.43
N ASP A 69 -5.72 -4.69 22.26
CA ASP A 69 -5.01 -4.70 23.54
C ASP A 69 -3.58 -5.30 23.45
N GLN A 70 -3.26 -6.31 24.27
CA GLN A 70 -1.99 -7.05 24.25
C GLN A 70 -2.21 -8.48 23.69
N HIS A 71 -3.18 -8.64 22.79
CA HIS A 71 -3.58 -9.96 22.29
C HIS A 71 -2.54 -10.63 21.39
N ASP A 72 -1.70 -9.85 20.73
CA ASP A 72 -0.56 -10.33 19.97
C ASP A 72 0.37 -11.19 20.84
N THR A 73 0.69 -10.73 22.06
CA THR A 73 1.50 -11.48 23.03
C THR A 73 0.69 -12.54 23.77
N LYS A 74 -0.53 -12.21 24.22
CA LYS A 74 -1.41 -13.14 24.96
C LYS A 74 -1.73 -14.41 24.17
N TYR A 75 -1.99 -14.29 22.87
CA TYR A 75 -2.36 -15.42 22.01
C TYR A 75 -1.17 -15.98 21.22
N ARG A 76 0.07 -15.58 21.53
CA ARG A 76 1.29 -16.06 20.86
C ARG A 76 1.41 -17.59 20.83
N TYR A 77 0.87 -18.28 21.83
CA TYR A 77 0.90 -19.74 21.92
C TYR A 77 0.30 -20.42 20.67
N ILE A 78 -0.67 -19.78 19.99
CA ILE A 78 -1.29 -20.31 18.76
C ILE A 78 -0.23 -20.53 17.68
N GLY A 79 0.75 -19.64 17.54
CA GLY A 79 1.83 -19.78 16.57
C GLY A 79 2.78 -20.95 16.88
N ARG A 80 2.79 -21.45 18.12
CA ARG A 80 3.63 -22.58 18.59
C ARG A 80 2.94 -23.94 18.51
N GLU A 81 1.63 -23.97 18.28
CA GLU A 81 0.88 -25.20 18.02
C GLU A 81 0.95 -25.59 16.55
N ASN A 82 0.70 -26.87 16.27
CA ASN A 82 0.47 -27.36 14.91
C ASN A 82 -1.03 -27.39 14.64
N TRP A 83 -1.43 -26.98 13.43
CA TRP A 83 -2.84 -26.84 13.06
C TRP A 83 -3.15 -27.60 11.79
N THR A 84 -4.29 -28.26 11.74
CA THR A 84 -4.80 -28.91 10.53
C THR A 84 -5.97 -28.11 9.97
N PHE A 85 -5.98 -27.86 8.66
CA PHE A 85 -7.15 -27.36 7.94
C PHE A 85 -7.76 -28.49 7.10
N LEU A 86 -9.05 -28.76 7.30
CA LEU A 86 -9.78 -29.85 6.66
C LEU A 86 -10.95 -29.29 5.84
N HIS A 87 -11.11 -29.76 4.61
CA HIS A 87 -12.19 -29.38 3.73
C HIS A 87 -12.84 -30.60 3.09
N HIS A 88 -14.17 -30.64 3.17
CA HIS A 88 -14.98 -31.66 2.51
C HIS A 88 -15.71 -31.04 1.33
N PHE A 89 -15.52 -31.60 0.14
CA PHE A 89 -16.17 -31.10 -1.07
C PHE A 89 -16.65 -32.25 -1.96
N ARG A 90 -17.67 -31.98 -2.77
CA ARG A 90 -18.10 -32.90 -3.84
C ARG A 90 -17.70 -32.31 -5.18
N PHE A 91 -17.13 -33.15 -6.03
CA PHE A 91 -16.72 -32.79 -7.37
C PHE A 91 -17.49 -33.67 -8.37
N SER A 92 -18.18 -33.04 -9.31
CA SER A 92 -18.92 -33.71 -10.38
C SER A 92 -18.47 -33.14 -11.73
N PRO A 93 -17.72 -33.90 -12.55
CA PRO A 93 -17.33 -33.43 -13.87
C PRO A 93 -18.59 -33.28 -14.74
N THR A 94 -18.78 -32.09 -15.32
CA THR A 94 -19.98 -31.75 -16.10
C THR A 94 -19.85 -32.02 -17.60
N PHE A 95 -18.63 -32.19 -18.13
CA PHE A 95 -18.35 -32.32 -19.57
C PHE A 95 -17.38 -33.47 -19.83
N GLY A 96 -17.87 -34.68 -20.13
CA GLY A 96 -16.99 -35.81 -20.42
C GLY A 96 -15.94 -36.09 -19.34
N SER A 97 -14.89 -36.83 -19.70
CA SER A 97 -13.75 -37.11 -18.82
C SER A 97 -12.63 -36.11 -19.13
N PRO A 98 -12.17 -35.29 -18.17
CA PRO A 98 -10.98 -34.46 -18.34
C PRO A 98 -9.76 -35.33 -18.68
N THR A 99 -8.85 -34.79 -19.49
CA THR A 99 -7.53 -35.36 -19.77
C THR A 99 -6.66 -35.33 -18.52
N GLY A 100 -6.80 -34.27 -17.71
CA GLY A 100 -6.18 -34.16 -16.39
C GLY A 100 -6.97 -33.28 -15.42
N ILE A 101 -6.73 -33.52 -14.14
CA ILE A 101 -7.28 -32.85 -12.97
C ILE A 101 -6.10 -32.56 -12.03
N GLU A 102 -5.78 -31.28 -11.89
CA GLU A 102 -4.70 -30.83 -11.00
C GLU A 102 -5.29 -30.06 -9.81
N LEU A 103 -4.73 -30.25 -8.61
CA LEU A 103 -4.98 -29.38 -7.46
C LEU A 103 -3.90 -28.31 -7.44
N ARG A 104 -4.30 -27.05 -7.58
CA ARG A 104 -3.42 -25.89 -7.54
C ARG A 104 -3.66 -25.04 -6.30
N TRP A 105 -2.59 -24.57 -5.67
CA TRP A 105 -2.64 -23.74 -4.46
C TRP A 105 -1.55 -22.65 -4.45
N ASP A 106 -1.98 -21.38 -4.50
CA ASP A 106 -1.07 -20.26 -4.80
C ASP A 106 -0.46 -19.55 -3.57
N GLY A 107 -0.79 -19.97 -2.35
CA GLY A 107 -0.31 -19.27 -1.16
C GLY A 107 -0.62 -20.00 0.14
N VAL A 108 0.10 -21.08 0.41
CA VAL A 108 0.07 -21.77 1.71
C VAL A 108 1.17 -21.18 2.59
N ASP A 109 0.88 -20.96 3.88
CA ASP A 109 1.79 -20.33 4.84
C ASP A 109 1.96 -21.22 6.08
N THR A 110 3.11 -21.84 6.33
CA THR A 110 4.14 -22.14 5.34
C THR A 110 4.44 -23.63 5.29
N PHE A 111 4.72 -24.26 6.43
CA PHE A 111 5.17 -25.64 6.48
C PHE A 111 3.99 -26.59 6.63
N CYS A 112 3.47 -27.12 5.53
CA CYS A 112 2.26 -27.95 5.60
C CYS A 112 2.32 -29.17 4.67
N ASP A 113 1.91 -30.32 5.19
CA ASP A 113 1.65 -31.53 4.41
C ASP A 113 0.25 -31.46 3.79
N VAL A 114 0.16 -31.70 2.47
CA VAL A 114 -1.10 -31.66 1.72
C VAL A 114 -1.53 -33.09 1.40
N THR A 115 -2.74 -33.46 1.79
CA THR A 115 -3.32 -34.77 1.50
C THR A 115 -4.72 -34.66 0.90
N LEU A 116 -5.03 -35.53 -0.06
CA LEU A 116 -6.36 -35.65 -0.66
C LEU A 116 -6.82 -37.11 -0.57
N ASN A 117 -7.94 -37.35 0.12
CA ASN A 117 -8.48 -38.69 0.35
C ASN A 117 -7.42 -39.68 0.88
N ASP A 118 -6.68 -39.25 1.91
CA ASP A 118 -5.59 -39.97 2.58
C ASP A 118 -4.31 -40.17 1.73
N ALA A 119 -4.29 -39.71 0.48
CA ALA A 119 -3.09 -39.71 -0.35
C ALA A 119 -2.28 -38.42 -0.15
N ARG A 120 -1.00 -38.56 0.19
CA ARG A 120 -0.07 -37.42 0.31
C ARG A 120 0.29 -36.88 -1.08
N LEU A 121 0.01 -35.60 -1.31
CA LEU A 121 0.33 -34.90 -2.55
C LEU A 121 1.72 -34.26 -2.49
N GLY A 122 2.06 -33.63 -1.36
CA GLY A 122 3.36 -33.00 -1.19
C GLY A 122 3.49 -32.21 0.11
N PHE A 123 4.63 -31.53 0.24
CA PHE A 123 4.96 -30.67 1.37
C PHE A 123 5.25 -29.26 0.88
N VAL A 124 4.62 -28.27 1.51
CA VAL A 124 4.85 -26.84 1.29
C VAL A 124 5.91 -26.38 2.29
N ASN A 125 6.93 -25.65 1.83
CA ASN A 125 8.01 -25.12 2.67
C ASN A 125 8.39 -23.66 2.35
N ASN A 126 7.62 -23.00 1.48
CA ASN A 126 7.86 -21.63 1.06
C ASN A 126 6.53 -20.93 0.75
N SER A 127 6.23 -19.85 1.47
CA SER A 127 4.94 -19.15 1.38
C SER A 127 4.74 -18.35 0.10
N PHE A 128 5.81 -18.18 -0.68
CA PHE A 128 5.87 -17.36 -1.88
C PHE A 128 5.82 -18.19 -3.17
N LEU A 129 5.62 -19.50 -3.06
CA LEU A 129 5.46 -20.40 -4.19
C LEU A 129 4.01 -20.84 -4.37
N SER A 130 3.66 -21.08 -5.63
CA SER A 130 2.44 -21.79 -6.01
C SER A 130 2.78 -23.27 -6.17
N PHE A 131 1.88 -24.14 -5.72
CA PHE A 131 2.05 -25.58 -5.76
C PHE A 131 0.94 -26.21 -6.60
N GLU A 132 1.29 -27.28 -7.28
CA GLU A 132 0.38 -27.96 -8.19
C GLU A 132 0.67 -29.47 -8.19
N TRP A 133 -0.39 -30.27 -8.13
CA TRP A 133 -0.32 -31.73 -8.06
C TRP A 133 -1.36 -32.36 -8.97
N ALA A 134 -1.01 -33.38 -9.75
CA ALA A 134 -1.99 -34.20 -10.44
C ALA A 134 -2.78 -35.03 -9.42
N VAL A 135 -4.12 -35.04 -9.52
CA VAL A 135 -5.00 -35.64 -8.51
C VAL A 135 -6.05 -36.60 -9.09
N GLU A 136 -5.99 -36.93 -10.37
CA GLU A 136 -6.94 -37.82 -11.06
C GLU A 136 -7.05 -39.18 -10.37
N LYS A 137 -5.92 -39.71 -9.88
CA LYS A 137 -5.85 -41.01 -9.17
C LYS A 137 -6.40 -40.96 -7.75
N HIS A 138 -6.52 -39.78 -7.17
CA HIS A 138 -6.85 -39.58 -5.76
C HIS A 138 -8.24 -38.97 -5.57
N ILE A 139 -8.70 -38.14 -6.49
CA ILE A 139 -10.02 -37.51 -6.48
C ILE A 139 -11.12 -38.54 -6.79
N ARG A 140 -12.25 -38.42 -6.12
CA ARG A 140 -13.41 -39.32 -6.22
C ARG A 140 -14.60 -38.54 -6.79
N PRO A 141 -14.86 -38.61 -8.11
CA PRO A 141 -16.01 -37.95 -8.72
C PRO A 141 -17.33 -38.40 -8.10
N ASN A 142 -18.29 -37.49 -8.00
CA ASN A 142 -19.63 -37.69 -7.44
C ASN A 142 -19.66 -38.23 -5.99
N ARG A 143 -18.52 -38.21 -5.29
CA ARG A 143 -18.39 -38.58 -3.88
C ARG A 143 -17.83 -37.41 -3.08
N THR A 144 -17.96 -37.49 -1.76
CA THR A 144 -17.28 -36.55 -0.87
C THR A 144 -15.77 -36.82 -0.92
N ASN A 145 -15.01 -35.77 -1.16
CA ASN A 145 -13.56 -35.74 -1.13
C ASN A 145 -13.13 -34.98 0.13
N THR A 146 -12.00 -35.40 0.69
CA THR A 146 -11.40 -34.77 1.87
C THR A 146 -10.03 -34.23 1.50
N LEU A 147 -9.91 -32.91 1.49
CA LEU A 147 -8.63 -32.22 1.39
C LEU A 147 -8.18 -31.82 2.79
N ARG A 148 -6.95 -32.16 3.15
CA ARG A 148 -6.37 -31.91 4.46
C ARG A 148 -5.00 -31.26 4.30
N LEU A 149 -4.78 -30.21 5.07
CA LEU A 149 -3.56 -29.41 5.14
C LEU A 149 -3.05 -29.46 6.59
N ASP A 150 -1.99 -30.22 6.84
CA ASP A 150 -1.39 -30.40 8.16
C ASP A 150 -0.20 -29.45 8.32
N CYS A 151 -0.41 -28.32 9.00
CA CYS A 151 0.60 -27.30 9.18
C CYS A 151 1.38 -27.45 10.48
N HIS A 152 2.69 -27.31 10.36
CA HIS A 152 3.65 -27.27 11.44
C HIS A 152 3.92 -25.82 11.85
N SER A 153 4.17 -25.60 13.14
CA SER A 153 4.55 -24.29 13.67
C SER A 153 5.80 -23.75 12.97
N THR A 154 5.66 -22.56 12.37
CA THR A 154 6.77 -21.84 11.75
C THR A 154 7.88 -21.50 12.75
N ILE A 155 7.51 -21.22 14.01
CA ILE A 155 8.45 -20.96 15.11
C ILE A 155 9.28 -22.20 15.42
N LEU A 156 8.63 -23.37 15.54
CA LEU A 156 9.32 -24.62 15.86
C LEU A 156 10.23 -25.05 14.71
N VAL A 157 9.75 -24.97 13.46
CA VAL A 157 10.56 -25.29 12.28
C VAL A 157 11.81 -24.39 12.18
N ALA A 158 11.66 -23.08 12.39
CA ALA A 158 12.81 -22.17 12.40
C ALA A 158 13.83 -22.51 13.51
N SER A 159 13.34 -22.87 14.71
CA SER A 159 14.20 -23.30 15.82
C SER A 159 14.92 -24.62 15.52
N ASP A 160 14.23 -25.59 14.94
CA ASP A 160 14.79 -26.89 14.60
C ASP A 160 15.89 -26.76 13.52
N LEU A 161 15.67 -25.89 12.52
CA LEU A 161 16.69 -25.58 11.50
C LEU A 161 17.92 -24.92 12.12
N ALA A 162 17.74 -23.99 13.06
CA ALA A 162 18.85 -23.35 13.77
C ALA A 162 19.67 -24.39 14.57
N GLN A 163 19.00 -25.26 15.32
CA GLN A 163 19.65 -26.35 16.08
C GLN A 163 20.34 -27.36 15.15
N ALA A 164 19.75 -27.69 14.01
CA ALA A 164 20.34 -28.59 13.02
C ALA A 164 21.62 -28.01 12.41
N ARG A 165 21.65 -26.69 12.12
CA ARG A 165 22.87 -25.98 11.68
C ARG A 165 23.96 -26.07 12.73
N GLU A 166 23.64 -25.76 13.98
CA GLU A 166 24.60 -25.78 15.08
C GLU A 166 25.21 -27.18 15.27
N LYS A 167 24.36 -28.23 15.28
CA LYS A 167 24.82 -29.63 15.35
C LYS A 167 25.71 -30.04 14.17
N SER A 168 25.51 -29.43 13.00
CA SER A 168 26.30 -29.68 11.79
C SER A 168 27.58 -28.84 11.73
N GLY A 169 27.88 -28.04 12.76
CA GLY A 169 29.07 -27.17 12.78
C GLY A 169 28.98 -25.98 11.82
N LEU A 170 27.79 -25.67 11.30
CA LEU A 170 27.58 -24.52 10.42
C LEU A 170 27.46 -23.23 11.26
N PRO A 171 28.00 -22.08 10.78
CA PRO A 171 27.92 -20.82 11.51
C PRO A 171 26.49 -20.41 11.85
N ARG A 172 26.26 -19.67 12.93
CA ARG A 172 24.94 -19.07 13.19
C ARG A 172 24.63 -17.98 12.16
N VAL A 173 23.35 -17.69 11.96
CA VAL A 173 22.88 -16.71 10.96
C VAL A 173 22.15 -15.59 11.69
N PRO A 174 22.77 -14.43 11.91
CA PRO A 174 22.16 -13.36 12.69
C PRO A 174 21.18 -12.47 11.91
N PRO A 175 20.31 -11.72 12.63
CA PRO A 175 20.09 -11.83 14.06
C PRO A 175 19.35 -13.13 14.39
N GLU A 176 19.75 -13.80 15.47
CA GLU A 176 19.06 -15.01 15.92
C GLU A 176 17.65 -14.66 16.44
N CYS A 177 17.50 -13.52 17.11
CA CYS A 177 16.23 -13.02 17.62
C CYS A 177 16.13 -11.51 17.41
N TRP A 178 14.90 -11.01 17.29
CA TRP A 178 14.64 -9.58 17.31
C TRP A 178 14.89 -8.95 18.68
N PRO A 179 15.10 -7.63 18.75
CA PRO A 179 15.13 -6.89 20.01
C PRO A 179 13.90 -7.19 20.88
N ASP A 180 14.08 -7.29 22.20
CA ASP A 180 13.02 -7.68 23.16
C ASP A 180 11.75 -6.83 23.06
N ASN A 181 11.89 -5.54 22.74
CA ASN A 181 10.79 -4.59 22.62
C ASN A 181 9.92 -4.82 21.38
N PHE A 182 10.34 -5.66 20.42
CA PHE A 182 9.48 -6.08 19.30
C PHE A 182 8.48 -7.15 19.75
N HIS A 183 8.70 -7.76 20.92
CA HIS A 183 7.94 -8.93 21.39
C HIS A 183 7.88 -10.04 20.34
N GLY A 184 9.00 -10.19 19.61
CA GLY A 184 9.14 -11.01 18.43
C GLY A 184 9.49 -12.46 18.69
N GLU A 185 9.66 -13.21 17.60
CA GLU A 185 10.13 -14.59 17.58
C GLU A 185 11.50 -14.68 16.86
N CYS A 186 12.18 -15.82 16.99
CA CYS A 186 13.57 -16.00 16.57
C CYS A 186 13.73 -16.78 15.26
N ASN A 187 14.88 -16.63 14.59
CA ASN A 187 15.37 -17.42 13.45
C ASN A 187 14.52 -17.33 12.17
N ILE A 188 13.76 -16.23 12.00
CA ILE A 188 12.92 -15.99 10.82
C ILE A 188 13.69 -16.01 9.49
N ASN A 189 14.98 -15.65 9.54
CA ASN A 189 15.90 -15.63 8.41
C ASN A 189 16.29 -17.03 7.88
N LEU A 190 15.93 -18.11 8.57
CA LEU A 190 16.15 -19.48 8.10
C LEU A 190 14.99 -20.05 7.29
N ILE A 191 13.85 -19.35 7.23
CA ILE A 191 12.62 -19.83 6.59
C ILE A 191 12.08 -18.83 5.57
N ARG A 192 11.33 -19.33 4.59
CA ARG A 192 10.74 -18.52 3.51
C ARG A 192 9.27 -18.22 3.74
N THR A 193 9.03 -17.21 4.58
CA THR A 193 7.72 -16.59 4.82
C THR A 193 7.86 -15.08 5.02
N THR A 194 6.75 -14.38 5.24
CA THR A 194 6.71 -12.95 5.58
C THR A 194 7.60 -12.66 6.78
N GLN A 195 8.71 -11.95 6.58
CA GLN A 195 9.72 -11.76 7.63
C GLN A 195 9.13 -10.98 8.83
N ALA A 196 8.30 -9.96 8.56
CA ALA A 196 7.63 -9.19 9.60
C ALA A 196 6.57 -9.97 10.40
N SER A 197 6.21 -11.20 10.00
CA SER A 197 5.26 -12.03 10.78
C SER A 197 5.83 -12.47 12.13
N PHE A 198 7.16 -12.43 12.32
CA PHE A 198 7.83 -12.71 13.58
C PHE A 198 8.04 -11.45 14.43
N GLY A 199 7.41 -10.33 14.06
CA GLY A 199 7.55 -9.04 14.71
C GLY A 199 8.50 -8.14 13.92
N TRP A 200 8.28 -6.83 14.05
CA TRP A 200 9.12 -5.79 13.45
C TRP A 200 9.05 -4.52 14.30
N ASP A 201 9.90 -3.52 14.02
CA ASP A 201 9.93 -2.26 14.76
C ASP A 201 8.64 -1.39 14.65
N TRP A 202 7.72 -1.80 13.78
CA TRP A 202 6.39 -1.21 13.58
C TRP A 202 5.23 -2.21 13.70
N GLY A 203 5.49 -3.52 13.86
CA GLY A 203 4.49 -4.57 13.63
C GLY A 203 4.49 -5.69 14.69
N PRO A 204 3.32 -6.30 14.99
CA PRO A 204 3.24 -7.36 15.97
C PRO A 204 3.87 -8.64 15.43
N ALA A 205 4.39 -9.48 16.30
CA ALA A 205 4.58 -10.87 15.94
C ALA A 205 3.21 -11.55 15.83
N LEU A 206 2.94 -12.21 14.71
CA LEU A 206 1.79 -13.06 14.47
C LEU A 206 2.22 -14.18 13.49
N PRO A 207 3.00 -15.17 13.94
CA PRO A 207 3.52 -16.23 13.07
C PRO A 207 2.38 -17.05 12.47
N THR A 208 2.12 -16.86 11.17
CA THR A 208 0.92 -17.38 10.50
C THR A 208 1.05 -18.86 10.17
N GLN A 209 -0.08 -19.58 10.30
CA GLN A 209 -0.30 -20.91 9.75
C GLN A 209 -1.65 -20.93 9.05
N GLY A 210 -1.69 -21.33 7.78
CA GLY A 210 -2.90 -21.35 6.97
C GLY A 210 -2.62 -21.12 5.50
N PHE A 211 -3.51 -20.38 4.83
CA PHE A 211 -3.37 -20.08 3.41
C PHE A 211 -3.97 -18.73 3.04
N TRP A 212 -3.31 -18.02 2.13
CA TRP A 212 -3.67 -16.70 1.61
C TRP A 212 -4.72 -16.76 0.50
N SER A 213 -4.80 -17.87 -0.23
CA SER A 213 -5.75 -18.10 -1.31
C SER A 213 -6.38 -19.49 -1.19
N LEU A 214 -7.64 -19.62 -1.63
CA LEU A 214 -8.27 -20.94 -1.68
C LEU A 214 -7.66 -21.81 -2.79
N PRO A 215 -7.53 -23.12 -2.55
CA PRO A 215 -7.09 -24.05 -3.58
C PRO A 215 -8.11 -24.15 -4.71
N GLN A 216 -7.65 -24.58 -5.88
CA GLN A 216 -8.47 -24.73 -7.08
C GLN A 216 -8.23 -26.09 -7.73
N LEU A 217 -9.29 -26.71 -8.25
CA LEU A 217 -9.16 -27.80 -9.20
C LEU A 217 -9.05 -27.23 -10.62
N VAL A 218 -8.00 -27.59 -11.32
CA VAL A 218 -7.79 -27.26 -12.73
C VAL A 218 -8.18 -28.50 -13.55
N LEU A 219 -9.27 -28.40 -14.30
CA LEU A 219 -9.77 -29.45 -15.18
C LEU A 219 -9.34 -29.13 -16.60
N SER A 220 -8.48 -29.96 -17.16
CA SER A 220 -7.93 -29.79 -18.51
C SER A 220 -8.50 -30.86 -19.44
N TYR A 221 -8.99 -30.45 -20.60
CA TYR A 221 -9.56 -31.35 -21.63
C TYR A 221 -8.65 -31.49 -22.86
N ALA A 222 -7.50 -30.82 -22.83
CA ALA A 222 -6.38 -31.02 -23.74
C ALA A 222 -5.13 -31.40 -22.93
N SER A 223 -4.10 -31.87 -23.62
CA SER A 223 -2.81 -32.25 -23.03
C SER A 223 -1.86 -31.07 -22.77
N VAL A 224 -2.28 -29.84 -23.07
CA VAL A 224 -1.50 -28.60 -22.87
C VAL A 224 -2.40 -27.49 -22.35
N ARG A 225 -1.83 -26.61 -21.52
CA ARG A 225 -2.48 -25.36 -21.06
C ARG A 225 -1.46 -24.26 -20.81
N PHE A 226 -1.94 -23.05 -20.54
CA PHE A 226 -1.07 -21.97 -20.09
C PHE A 226 -0.50 -22.29 -18.71
N GLY A 227 0.81 -22.05 -18.56
CA GLY A 227 1.50 -21.97 -17.28
C GLY A 227 1.26 -20.61 -16.61
N GLU A 228 2.07 -20.30 -15.62
CA GLU A 228 1.93 -19.05 -14.87
C GLU A 228 2.91 -17.94 -15.30
N GLY A 229 3.92 -18.30 -16.09
CA GLY A 229 4.89 -17.37 -16.65
C GLY A 229 4.33 -16.64 -17.88
N PHE A 230 4.39 -15.31 -17.81
CA PHE A 230 4.09 -14.45 -18.95
C PHE A 230 5.00 -13.24 -18.91
N LYS A 231 5.83 -13.06 -19.95
CA LYS A 231 6.72 -11.91 -20.08
C LYS A 231 6.31 -11.09 -21.30
N PHE A 232 6.09 -9.80 -21.08
CA PHE A 232 5.78 -8.84 -22.14
C PHE A 232 6.94 -7.86 -22.30
N TYR A 233 7.38 -7.67 -23.55
CA TYR A 233 8.48 -6.79 -23.91
C TYR A 233 7.96 -5.71 -24.86
N SER A 234 8.01 -4.45 -24.43
CA SER A 234 7.75 -3.29 -25.28
C SER A 234 9.06 -2.62 -25.68
N ILE A 235 9.28 -2.46 -26.98
CA ILE A 235 10.54 -1.94 -27.53
C ILE A 235 10.22 -0.67 -28.32
N PRO A 236 10.76 0.50 -27.95
CA PRO A 236 10.55 1.71 -28.72
C PRO A 236 11.28 1.66 -30.06
N GLY A 237 10.73 2.31 -31.07
CA GLY A 237 11.33 2.42 -32.39
C GLY A 237 12.63 3.21 -32.39
N ARG A 238 13.36 3.16 -33.50
CA ARG A 238 14.56 3.98 -33.72
C ARG A 238 14.40 4.86 -34.95
N SER A 239 14.88 6.10 -34.86
CA SER A 239 14.96 7.06 -35.96
C SER A 239 16.34 7.70 -35.98
N ASN A 240 17.06 7.62 -37.11
CA ASN A 240 18.42 8.14 -37.27
C ASN A 240 19.39 7.70 -36.15
N GLY A 241 19.31 6.42 -35.73
CA GLY A 241 20.14 5.85 -34.67
C GLY A 241 19.74 6.22 -33.24
N ARG A 242 18.75 7.10 -33.04
CA ARG A 242 18.21 7.48 -31.71
C ARG A 242 16.89 6.78 -31.41
N VAL A 243 16.62 6.55 -30.13
CA VAL A 243 15.33 6.01 -29.67
C VAL A 243 14.22 7.01 -29.99
N SER A 244 13.10 6.49 -30.49
CA SER A 244 11.91 7.23 -30.88
C SER A 244 10.65 6.55 -30.34
N TYR A 245 9.95 7.21 -29.42
CA TYR A 245 8.74 6.69 -28.79
C TYR A 245 7.47 6.86 -29.64
N SER A 246 7.63 7.21 -30.92
CA SER A 246 6.53 7.37 -31.89
C SER A 246 6.04 6.05 -32.48
N THR A 247 6.88 5.02 -32.44
CA THR A 247 6.53 3.66 -32.85
C THR A 247 7.03 2.65 -31.82
N TRP A 248 6.36 1.50 -31.74
CA TRP A 248 6.70 0.43 -30.81
C TRP A 248 6.67 -0.93 -31.51
N SER A 249 7.48 -1.84 -31.01
CA SER A 249 7.39 -3.27 -31.29
C SER A 249 7.06 -4.00 -29.99
N ALA A 250 6.38 -5.14 -30.08
CA ALA A 250 6.00 -5.92 -28.91
C ALA A 250 6.24 -7.41 -29.11
N HIS A 251 6.76 -8.04 -28.05
CA HIS A 251 6.93 -9.48 -27.97
C HIS A 251 6.33 -10.02 -26.68
N ALA A 252 5.86 -11.26 -26.75
CA ALA A 252 5.41 -12.01 -25.60
C ALA A 252 6.21 -13.31 -25.49
N VAL A 253 6.60 -13.67 -24.28
CA VAL A 253 7.02 -15.03 -23.93
C VAL A 253 5.95 -15.64 -23.06
N VAL A 254 5.46 -16.80 -23.49
CA VAL A 254 4.36 -17.52 -22.88
C VAL A 254 4.84 -18.87 -22.40
N GLU A 255 4.58 -19.16 -21.13
CA GLU A 255 4.82 -20.48 -20.56
C GLU A 255 3.66 -21.42 -20.90
N LEU A 256 3.97 -22.59 -21.43
CA LEU A 256 3.02 -23.70 -21.58
C LEU A 256 3.45 -24.88 -20.70
N VAL A 257 2.47 -25.60 -20.18
CA VAL A 257 2.70 -26.79 -19.36
C VAL A 257 1.93 -28.00 -19.92
N PRO A 258 2.55 -29.20 -19.93
CA PRO A 258 1.86 -30.44 -20.23
C PRO A 258 0.90 -30.80 -19.08
N VAL A 259 -0.22 -31.42 -19.40
CA VAL A 259 -1.29 -31.79 -18.44
C VAL A 259 -1.10 -33.23 -17.96
N GLY A 260 -1.33 -33.46 -16.66
CA GLY A 260 -1.50 -34.81 -16.09
C GLY A 260 -0.19 -35.57 -15.81
N THR A 261 0.94 -34.88 -15.71
CA THR A 261 2.23 -35.48 -15.34
C THR A 261 2.87 -34.76 -14.17
N ASP A 262 3.14 -35.49 -13.08
CA ASP A 262 3.87 -34.98 -11.91
C ASP A 262 5.39 -34.87 -12.15
N GLU A 263 5.91 -35.50 -13.21
CA GLU A 263 7.34 -35.58 -13.54
C GLU A 263 7.77 -34.55 -14.60
N GLU A 264 9.07 -34.24 -14.65
CA GLU A 264 9.75 -33.49 -15.74
C GLU A 264 9.76 -34.24 -17.09
N THR A 265 8.93 -35.27 -17.25
CA THR A 265 8.81 -36.05 -18.48
C THR A 265 8.22 -35.19 -19.59
N ALA A 266 9.00 -35.03 -20.66
CA ALA A 266 8.55 -34.33 -21.84
C ALA A 266 7.43 -35.10 -22.56
N GLN A 267 6.33 -34.42 -22.89
CA GLN A 267 5.25 -35.00 -23.71
C GLN A 267 5.48 -34.66 -25.18
N THR A 268 5.66 -35.67 -26.03
CA THR A 268 5.85 -35.52 -27.48
C THR A 268 4.50 -35.49 -28.21
N GLY A 269 4.46 -34.93 -29.42
CA GLY A 269 3.25 -35.00 -30.27
C GLY A 269 2.24 -33.86 -30.09
N GLN A 270 2.57 -32.84 -29.32
CA GLN A 270 1.63 -31.78 -28.96
C GLN A 270 1.44 -30.81 -30.14
N SER A 271 0.19 -30.49 -30.48
CA SER A 271 -0.14 -29.53 -31.55
C SER A 271 -1.22 -28.55 -31.09
N PHE A 272 -0.96 -27.25 -31.26
CA PHE A 272 -1.80 -26.17 -30.74
C PHE A 272 -1.50 -24.85 -31.46
N CYS A 273 -2.36 -23.85 -31.30
CA CYS A 273 -2.11 -22.47 -31.71
C CYS A 273 -2.26 -21.51 -30.53
N ILE A 274 -1.42 -20.49 -30.48
CA ILE A 274 -1.52 -19.38 -29.52
C ILE A 274 -2.02 -18.16 -30.28
N ASN A 275 -3.16 -17.64 -29.83
CA ASN A 275 -3.84 -16.48 -30.40
C ASN A 275 -3.74 -15.29 -29.43
N PHE A 276 -3.35 -14.12 -29.93
CA PHE A 276 -3.27 -12.87 -29.17
C PHE A 276 -4.20 -11.82 -29.76
N GLU A 277 -5.09 -11.32 -28.90
CA GLU A 277 -6.00 -10.23 -29.21
C GLU A 277 -5.65 -9.04 -28.32
N LEU A 278 -5.02 -8.03 -28.92
CA LEU A 278 -4.73 -6.76 -28.26
C LEU A 278 -5.96 -5.85 -28.29
N ASP A 279 -5.96 -4.86 -27.40
CA ASP A 279 -6.99 -3.81 -27.36
C ASP A 279 -7.32 -3.26 -28.75
N GLN A 280 -8.60 -3.21 -29.07
CA GLN A 280 -9.11 -2.80 -30.38
C GLN A 280 -8.62 -1.40 -30.75
N SER A 281 -8.39 -0.52 -29.76
CA SER A 281 -7.85 0.83 -30.00
C SER A 281 -6.51 0.84 -30.73
N LEU A 282 -5.74 -0.26 -30.67
CA LEU A 282 -4.42 -0.36 -31.30
C LEU A 282 -4.47 -0.77 -32.78
N ASN A 283 -5.59 -1.31 -33.28
CA ASN A 283 -5.73 -1.76 -34.69
C ASN A 283 -4.58 -2.68 -35.16
N ILE A 284 -4.19 -3.67 -34.35
CA ILE A 284 -3.13 -4.64 -34.69
C ILE A 284 -3.71 -5.90 -35.38
N GLY A 285 -4.98 -6.23 -35.12
CA GLY A 285 -5.58 -7.50 -35.54
C GLY A 285 -5.24 -8.64 -34.59
N ASN A 286 -5.71 -9.85 -34.90
CA ASN A 286 -5.36 -11.06 -34.15
C ASN A 286 -4.01 -11.58 -34.62
N VAL A 287 -3.13 -11.95 -33.69
CA VAL A 287 -1.83 -12.56 -33.98
C VAL A 287 -1.92 -14.03 -33.60
N GLU A 288 -1.72 -14.91 -34.56
CA GLU A 288 -1.77 -16.37 -34.34
C GLU A 288 -0.43 -17.01 -34.69
N GLN A 289 0.03 -17.92 -33.82
CA GLN A 289 1.16 -18.78 -34.11
C GLN A 289 0.82 -20.23 -33.73
N CYS A 290 0.90 -21.13 -34.71
CA CYS A 290 0.64 -22.56 -34.53
C CYS A 290 1.92 -23.38 -34.44
N PHE A 291 1.87 -24.41 -33.61
CA PHE A 291 2.95 -25.33 -33.33
C PHE A 291 2.44 -26.76 -33.56
N VAL A 292 3.22 -27.58 -34.25
CA VAL A 292 2.83 -28.95 -34.64
C VAL A 292 3.88 -29.93 -34.18
N ASN A 293 3.44 -31.03 -33.56
CA ASN A 293 4.31 -32.12 -33.12
C ASN A 293 5.48 -31.67 -32.22
N VAL A 294 5.18 -30.78 -31.27
CA VAL A 294 6.18 -30.25 -30.32
C VAL A 294 6.32 -31.18 -29.13
N THR A 295 7.55 -31.29 -28.64
CA THR A 295 7.87 -31.90 -27.36
C THR A 295 7.78 -30.84 -26.28
N LEU A 296 6.79 -30.95 -25.39
CA LEU A 296 6.58 -30.02 -24.29
C LEU A 296 7.18 -30.54 -22.99
N GLN A 297 8.00 -29.72 -22.36
CA GLN A 297 8.48 -29.92 -20.99
C GLN A 297 7.74 -28.96 -20.04
N LYS A 298 7.82 -29.20 -18.74
CA LYS A 298 7.33 -28.27 -17.73
C LYS A 298 8.10 -26.95 -17.83
N ASN A 299 7.41 -25.82 -17.72
CA ASN A 299 7.96 -24.47 -17.84
C ASN A 299 8.56 -24.15 -19.22
N GLN A 300 8.07 -24.77 -20.29
CA GLN A 300 8.56 -24.49 -21.64
C GLN A 300 8.07 -23.12 -22.12
N ASP A 301 9.02 -22.27 -22.51
CA ASP A 301 8.75 -20.94 -23.03
C ASP A 301 8.59 -20.92 -24.56
N PHE A 302 7.59 -20.17 -25.02
CA PHE A 302 7.34 -19.87 -26.42
C PHE A 302 7.40 -18.35 -26.62
N SER A 303 8.30 -17.88 -27.50
CA SER A 303 8.44 -16.47 -27.84
C SER A 303 7.65 -16.14 -29.11
N ILE A 304 6.81 -15.13 -29.04
CA ILE A 304 5.93 -14.68 -30.12
C ILE A 304 6.13 -13.18 -30.35
N LEU A 305 6.41 -12.81 -31.60
CA LEU A 305 6.37 -11.42 -32.05
C LEU A 305 4.91 -11.02 -32.26
N LEU A 306 4.44 -9.98 -31.55
CA LEU A 306 3.06 -9.50 -31.68
C LEU A 306 2.94 -8.53 -32.85
N PHE A 307 3.87 -7.58 -32.96
CA PHE A 307 3.94 -6.62 -34.08
C PHE A 307 5.25 -5.84 -34.05
N GLU A 308 5.57 -5.21 -35.18
CA GLU A 308 6.76 -4.37 -35.34
C GLU A 308 6.39 -2.94 -35.74
N ARG A 309 7.14 -1.97 -35.20
CA ARG A 309 7.13 -0.55 -35.59
C ARG A 309 5.73 0.07 -35.75
N LYS A 310 4.81 -0.26 -34.86
CA LYS A 310 3.43 0.26 -34.84
C LYS A 310 3.40 1.67 -34.24
N GLY A 311 2.86 2.63 -34.98
CA GLY A 311 2.56 3.98 -34.49
C GLY A 311 1.18 4.09 -33.83
N GLY A 312 0.92 5.22 -33.18
CA GLY A 312 -0.39 5.51 -32.55
C GLY A 312 -0.62 4.85 -31.19
N ILE A 313 0.41 4.18 -30.64
CA ILE A 313 0.40 3.63 -29.29
C ILE A 313 0.69 4.75 -28.30
N GLN A 314 -0.18 4.91 -27.30
CA GLN A 314 0.07 5.84 -26.21
C GLN A 314 0.95 5.15 -25.16
N PRO A 315 2.11 5.72 -24.81
CA PRO A 315 2.98 5.14 -23.81
C PRO A 315 2.38 5.24 -22.41
N TRP A 316 2.78 4.30 -21.56
CA TRP A 316 2.49 4.37 -20.13
C TRP A 316 3.40 5.41 -19.47
N TRP A 317 2.80 6.31 -18.70
CA TRP A 317 3.51 7.30 -17.88
C TRP A 317 3.14 7.19 -16.40
N PRO A 318 4.06 7.53 -15.48
CA PRO A 318 3.77 7.59 -14.05
C PRO A 318 2.70 8.64 -13.70
N ASN A 319 2.14 8.52 -12.49
CA ASN A 319 1.14 9.43 -11.95
C ASN A 319 1.63 10.89 -12.01
N GLY A 320 0.83 11.76 -12.62
CA GLY A 320 1.14 13.18 -12.76
C GLY A 320 2.15 13.54 -13.84
N ILE A 321 2.59 12.60 -14.67
CA ILE A 321 3.58 12.83 -15.72
C ILE A 321 2.90 12.68 -17.09
N GLU A 322 3.14 13.63 -18.00
CA GLU A 322 2.60 13.64 -19.36
C GLU A 322 1.08 13.34 -19.41
N THR A 323 0.68 12.27 -20.08
CA THR A 323 -0.73 11.84 -20.22
C THR A 323 -1.22 11.02 -19.02
N GLY A 324 -0.36 10.69 -18.07
CA GLY A 324 -0.62 9.67 -17.06
C GLY A 324 -0.58 8.24 -17.63
N PRO A 325 -0.93 7.24 -16.82
CA PRO A 325 -0.81 5.83 -17.19
C PRO A 325 -1.78 5.46 -18.31
N CYS A 326 -1.25 4.88 -19.40
CA CYS A 326 -2.03 4.24 -20.45
C CYS A 326 -1.81 2.72 -20.39
N ILE A 327 -2.88 1.96 -20.23
CA ILE A 327 -2.86 0.50 -20.08
C ILE A 327 -3.78 -0.11 -21.13
N TYR A 328 -3.33 -1.20 -21.74
CA TYR A 328 -4.06 -1.96 -22.72
C TYR A 328 -4.36 -3.37 -22.20
N THR A 329 -5.45 -3.95 -22.69
CA THR A 329 -5.75 -5.35 -22.45
C THR A 329 -5.10 -6.22 -23.54
N LEU A 330 -4.37 -7.26 -23.14
CA LEU A 330 -3.94 -8.37 -23.99
C LEU A 330 -4.73 -9.61 -23.58
N GLN A 331 -5.49 -10.18 -24.51
CA GLN A 331 -6.14 -11.47 -24.33
C GLN A 331 -5.36 -12.55 -25.08
N MET A 332 -5.18 -13.68 -24.43
CA MET A 332 -4.53 -14.86 -25.00
C MET A 332 -5.51 -16.02 -25.05
N LYS A 333 -5.53 -16.74 -26.16
CA LYS A 333 -6.32 -17.95 -26.35
C LYS A 333 -5.39 -19.05 -26.85
N LEU A 334 -5.38 -20.18 -26.16
CA LEU A 334 -4.74 -21.41 -26.64
C LEU A 334 -5.82 -22.24 -27.34
N THR A 335 -5.56 -22.68 -28.57
CA THR A 335 -6.54 -23.44 -29.37
C THR A 335 -5.93 -24.70 -29.97
N THR A 336 -6.77 -25.65 -30.38
CA THR A 336 -6.35 -26.74 -31.27
C THR A 336 -6.06 -26.19 -32.67
N LEU A 337 -5.48 -27.02 -33.55
CA LEU A 337 -5.26 -26.65 -34.96
C LEU A 337 -6.58 -26.37 -35.71
N GLU A 338 -7.68 -26.97 -35.27
CA GLU A 338 -9.03 -26.77 -35.81
C GLU A 338 -9.75 -25.56 -35.18
N GLY A 339 -9.08 -24.81 -34.30
CA GLY A 339 -9.62 -23.60 -33.68
C GLY A 339 -10.47 -23.80 -32.42
N HIS A 340 -10.51 -25.00 -31.84
CA HIS A 340 -11.23 -25.22 -30.57
C HIS A 340 -10.47 -24.61 -29.39
N LEU A 341 -11.16 -23.86 -28.53
CA LEU A 341 -10.55 -23.21 -27.36
C LEU A 341 -10.12 -24.23 -26.27
N ILE A 342 -8.83 -24.21 -25.94
CA ILE A 342 -8.18 -25.02 -24.91
C ILE A 342 -8.05 -24.25 -23.59
N ASP A 343 -7.48 -23.04 -23.61
CA ASP A 343 -7.31 -22.21 -22.41
C ASP A 343 -7.28 -20.72 -22.77
N ARG A 344 -7.43 -19.84 -21.78
CA ARG A 344 -7.37 -18.39 -21.97
C ARG A 344 -6.69 -17.70 -20.80
N ALA A 345 -5.95 -16.65 -21.11
CA ALA A 345 -5.34 -15.75 -20.14
C ALA A 345 -5.60 -14.29 -20.53
N LYS A 346 -5.54 -13.39 -19.54
CA LYS A 346 -5.71 -11.95 -19.75
C LYS A 346 -4.63 -11.23 -18.96
N HIS A 347 -3.93 -10.31 -19.61
CA HIS A 347 -2.92 -9.46 -18.99
C HIS A 347 -3.22 -7.99 -19.28
N LEU A 348 -2.92 -7.14 -18.31
CA LEU A 348 -2.80 -5.71 -18.52
C LEU A 348 -1.36 -5.41 -18.90
N ILE A 349 -1.17 -4.64 -19.97
CA ILE A 349 0.15 -4.28 -20.49
C ILE A 349 0.25 -2.76 -20.68
N GLY A 350 1.45 -2.23 -20.54
CA GLY A 350 1.75 -0.83 -20.86
C GLY A 350 3.02 -0.75 -21.70
N PHE A 351 3.06 0.21 -22.62
CA PHE A 351 4.22 0.43 -23.48
C PHE A 351 5.12 1.48 -22.84
N ARG A 352 6.30 1.07 -22.39
CA ARG A 352 7.30 2.01 -21.89
C ARG A 352 8.71 1.48 -21.99
N GLU A 353 9.66 2.40 -21.98
CA GLU A 353 11.07 2.12 -21.71
C GLU A 353 11.41 2.65 -20.30
N VAL A 354 12.18 1.87 -19.54
CA VAL A 354 12.73 2.28 -18.24
C VAL A 354 14.24 2.16 -18.29
N GLU A 355 14.91 3.16 -17.77
CA GLU A 355 16.37 3.18 -17.61
C GLU A 355 16.69 3.72 -16.22
N LEU A 356 17.55 3.02 -15.48
CA LEU A 356 18.21 3.59 -14.29
C LEU A 356 19.55 4.17 -14.75
N VAL A 357 19.71 5.48 -14.59
CA VAL A 357 20.87 6.23 -15.06
C VAL A 357 21.86 6.42 -13.91
N GLU A 358 23.09 5.95 -14.13
CA GLU A 358 24.20 5.95 -13.15
C GLU A 358 25.49 6.53 -13.76
N GLU A 359 25.37 7.70 -14.37
CA GLU A 359 26.45 8.42 -15.06
C GLU A 359 27.30 9.22 -14.07
N TRP A 360 28.57 9.49 -14.40
CA TRP A 360 29.39 10.38 -13.58
C TRP A 360 28.78 11.77 -13.51
N VAL A 361 28.61 12.29 -12.30
CA VAL A 361 28.07 13.65 -12.05
C VAL A 361 28.89 14.70 -12.79
N ARG A 362 30.21 14.49 -12.82
CA ARG A 362 31.21 15.18 -13.63
C ARG A 362 32.29 14.17 -14.03
N PRO A 363 32.44 13.83 -15.32
CA PRO A 363 33.48 12.91 -15.77
C PRO A 363 34.90 13.36 -15.40
N GLU A 364 35.14 14.66 -15.32
CA GLU A 364 36.42 15.26 -14.93
C GLU A 364 36.68 15.25 -13.41
N SER A 365 35.67 14.91 -12.60
CA SER A 365 35.72 14.87 -11.13
C SER A 365 35.00 13.62 -10.58
N PRO A 366 35.55 12.40 -10.80
CA PRO A 366 34.91 11.15 -10.37
C PRO A 366 34.66 11.05 -8.86
N GLU A 367 35.40 11.81 -8.04
CA GLU A 367 35.21 11.89 -6.59
C GLU A 367 33.84 12.44 -6.17
N LEU A 368 33.11 13.09 -7.08
CA LEU A 368 31.73 13.55 -6.89
C LEU A 368 30.70 12.43 -7.09
N GLY A 369 31.14 11.24 -7.51
CA GLY A 369 30.32 10.05 -7.68
C GLY A 369 29.42 10.07 -8.91
N ARG A 370 28.37 9.25 -8.85
CA ARG A 370 27.46 8.99 -9.99
C ARG A 370 26.05 9.45 -9.68
N SER A 371 25.28 9.77 -10.72
CA SER A 371 23.85 9.98 -10.59
C SER A 371 23.15 8.68 -10.22
N PHE A 372 21.90 8.79 -9.79
CA PHE A 372 21.01 7.66 -9.58
C PHE A 372 19.57 8.14 -9.77
N TYR A 373 19.00 7.90 -10.95
CA TYR A 373 17.63 8.31 -11.24
C TYR A 373 17.00 7.48 -12.35
N PHE A 374 15.66 7.51 -12.41
CA PHE A 374 14.91 6.80 -13.44
C PHE A 374 14.55 7.72 -14.60
N ARG A 375 14.79 7.23 -15.82
CA ARG A 375 14.32 7.82 -17.06
C ARG A 375 13.20 6.93 -17.62
N ILE A 376 11.99 7.48 -17.74
CA ILE A 376 10.83 6.78 -18.30
C ILE A 376 10.52 7.39 -19.66
N ASN A 377 10.54 6.57 -20.71
CA ASN A 377 10.34 7.02 -22.10
C ASN A 377 11.20 8.26 -22.46
N GLY A 378 12.47 8.25 -22.03
CA GLY A 378 13.41 9.34 -22.32
C GLY A 378 13.39 10.52 -21.35
N LEU A 379 12.39 10.61 -20.46
CA LEU A 379 12.25 11.71 -19.51
C LEU A 379 12.79 11.34 -18.12
N PRO A 380 13.75 12.09 -17.54
CA PRO A 380 14.13 11.95 -16.13
C PRO A 380 12.96 12.26 -15.22
N ILE A 381 12.66 11.38 -14.26
CA ILE A 381 11.54 11.53 -13.33
C ILE A 381 12.08 11.65 -11.92
N PHE A 382 11.72 12.73 -11.22
CA PHE A 382 11.89 12.77 -9.77
C PHE A 382 10.91 11.77 -9.12
N ALA A 383 11.45 10.76 -8.44
CA ALA A 383 10.67 9.75 -7.77
C ALA A 383 10.09 10.32 -6.46
N LYS A 384 8.78 10.58 -6.48
CA LYS A 384 7.97 11.00 -5.34
C LYS A 384 7.43 9.75 -4.68
N GLY A 385 8.20 9.19 -3.75
CA GLY A 385 8.05 7.82 -3.27
C GLY A 385 7.49 7.65 -1.87
N THR A 386 7.17 6.41 -1.54
CA THR A 386 6.86 5.90 -0.19
C THR A 386 7.17 4.40 -0.12
N ASN A 387 7.37 3.86 1.08
CA ASN A 387 7.54 2.42 1.30
C ASN A 387 6.21 1.76 1.70
N TRP A 388 5.87 0.65 1.04
CA TRP A 388 4.72 -0.20 1.31
C TRP A 388 5.15 -1.39 2.18
N ILE A 389 4.48 -1.53 3.32
CA ILE A 389 4.53 -2.75 4.12
C ILE A 389 3.26 -3.56 3.86
N PRO A 390 3.22 -4.89 4.16
CA PRO A 390 2.02 -5.68 4.01
C PRO A 390 0.82 -4.97 4.63
N SER A 391 -0.32 -4.94 3.95
CA SER A 391 -1.52 -4.33 4.52
C SER A 391 -2.05 -5.14 5.70
N ARG A 392 -1.77 -6.44 5.74
CA ARG A 392 -2.14 -7.36 6.83
C ARG A 392 -1.14 -8.51 6.97
N LEU A 393 -1.09 -9.08 8.16
CA LEU A 393 -0.26 -10.27 8.48
C LEU A 393 -1.08 -11.58 8.51
N LEU A 394 -2.40 -11.48 8.70
CA LEU A 394 -3.31 -12.62 8.84
C LEU A 394 -4.27 -12.71 7.63
N PRO A 395 -4.27 -13.80 6.83
CA PRO A 395 -5.09 -13.92 5.63
C PRO A 395 -6.60 -14.04 5.89
N GLY A 396 -7.02 -14.52 7.06
CA GLY A 396 -8.42 -14.59 7.46
C GLY A 396 -8.97 -13.29 8.07
N ARG A 397 -8.10 -12.31 8.32
CA ARG A 397 -8.46 -11.05 8.96
C ARG A 397 -8.56 -9.89 7.96
N SER A 398 -9.42 -8.92 8.24
CA SER A 398 -9.43 -7.62 7.56
C SER A 398 -8.13 -6.83 7.77
N VAL A 399 -7.87 -5.87 6.87
CA VAL A 399 -6.71 -4.98 6.92
C VAL A 399 -6.83 -4.00 8.09
N GLY A 400 -5.91 -4.10 9.06
CA GLY A 400 -5.89 -3.29 10.27
C GLY A 400 -7.24 -3.24 11.00
N PHE A 401 -7.78 -2.03 11.11
CA PHE A 401 -9.10 -1.68 11.67
C PHE A 401 -10.01 -0.99 10.66
N MET A 402 -9.72 -1.10 9.36
CA MET A 402 -10.57 -0.56 8.31
C MET A 402 -11.80 -1.46 8.10
N ARG A 403 -12.97 -0.86 7.88
CA ARG A 403 -14.24 -1.55 7.62
C ARG A 403 -14.48 -1.69 6.14
N ASN A 404 -14.71 -2.93 5.72
CA ASN A 404 -15.02 -3.23 4.33
C ASN A 404 -16.43 -2.74 3.98
N SER A 405 -16.53 -1.85 2.99
CA SER A 405 -17.79 -1.38 2.42
C SER A 405 -18.12 -2.00 1.06
N THR A 406 -17.34 -2.99 0.60
CA THR A 406 -17.46 -3.57 -0.75
C THR A 406 -17.28 -5.09 -0.75
N SER A 407 -17.65 -5.77 -1.83
CA SER A 407 -17.37 -7.20 -2.02
C SER A 407 -15.98 -7.48 -2.62
N ASP A 408 -15.22 -6.44 -2.98
CA ASP A 408 -13.90 -6.59 -3.57
C ASP A 408 -12.88 -7.01 -2.49
N PRO A 409 -12.24 -8.19 -2.58
CA PRO A 409 -11.29 -8.64 -1.56
C PRO A 409 -10.03 -7.77 -1.42
N LEU A 410 -9.74 -6.88 -2.38
CA LEU A 410 -8.57 -5.98 -2.36
C LEU A 410 -8.93 -4.52 -2.12
N TRP A 411 -10.16 -4.24 -1.69
CA TRP A 411 -10.67 -2.89 -1.48
C TRP A 411 -9.75 -2.02 -0.61
N ALA A 412 -9.13 -2.60 0.42
CA ALA A 412 -8.25 -1.92 1.34
C ALA A 412 -6.93 -1.54 0.67
N ASP A 413 -6.31 -2.48 -0.07
CA ASP A 413 -5.08 -2.21 -0.80
C ASP A 413 -5.30 -1.14 -1.87
N LYS A 414 -6.42 -1.22 -2.60
CA LYS A 414 -6.83 -0.20 -3.57
C LYS A 414 -7.01 1.16 -2.91
N ARG A 415 -7.64 1.23 -1.73
CA ARG A 415 -7.79 2.49 -0.96
C ARG A 415 -6.44 3.08 -0.59
N LEU A 416 -5.49 2.27 -0.15
CA LEU A 416 -4.14 2.72 0.22
C LEU A 416 -3.35 3.19 -1.01
N LEU A 417 -3.35 2.44 -2.11
CA LEU A 417 -2.71 2.84 -3.37
C LEU A 417 -3.34 4.11 -3.95
N ARG A 418 -4.67 4.22 -3.94
CA ARG A 418 -5.37 5.45 -4.34
C ARG A 418 -5.00 6.62 -3.44
N SER A 419 -4.85 6.39 -2.14
CA SER A 419 -4.41 7.45 -1.22
C SER A 419 -3.04 8.01 -1.61
N ALA A 420 -2.08 7.13 -1.88
CA ALA A 420 -0.76 7.52 -2.39
C ALA A 420 -0.88 8.26 -3.74
N ALA A 421 -1.64 7.75 -4.71
CA ALA A 421 -1.79 8.44 -5.99
C ALA A 421 -2.41 9.84 -5.84
N LEU A 422 -3.39 10.00 -4.93
CA LEU A 422 -4.06 11.27 -4.65
C LEU A 422 -3.15 12.30 -3.94
N SER A 423 -2.13 11.86 -3.22
CA SER A 423 -1.11 12.76 -2.67
C SER A 423 -0.08 13.21 -3.72
N GLY A 424 -0.17 12.71 -4.96
CA GLY A 424 0.81 13.00 -6.02
C GLY A 424 2.05 12.11 -5.97
N THR A 425 2.08 11.08 -5.10
CA THR A 425 3.09 10.02 -5.14
C THR A 425 3.04 9.33 -6.50
N ASN A 426 4.21 9.08 -7.07
CA ASN A 426 4.38 8.40 -8.36
C ASN A 426 5.24 7.12 -8.24
N MET A 427 5.72 6.79 -7.03
CA MET A 427 6.47 5.57 -6.77
C MET A 427 6.08 4.95 -5.41
N VAL A 428 5.98 3.63 -5.35
CA VAL A 428 5.84 2.85 -4.12
C VAL A 428 6.93 1.78 -4.11
N ARG A 429 7.66 1.66 -3.00
CA ARG A 429 8.61 0.57 -2.79
C ARG A 429 7.94 -0.58 -2.05
N ILE A 430 7.90 -1.76 -2.64
CA ILE A 430 7.43 -2.99 -1.98
C ILE A 430 8.59 -3.52 -1.16
N TRP A 431 8.52 -3.29 0.15
CA TRP A 431 9.63 -3.53 1.07
C TRP A 431 9.87 -5.03 1.35
N GLY A 432 11.14 -5.42 1.42
CA GLY A 432 11.61 -6.81 1.41
C GLY A 432 11.24 -7.69 2.62
N GLY A 433 10.82 -7.16 3.77
CA GLY A 433 10.35 -8.05 4.85
C GLY A 433 8.86 -8.37 4.79
N GLY A 434 8.18 -7.91 3.72
CA GLY A 434 6.77 -8.07 3.49
C GLY A 434 6.38 -9.34 2.71
N ARG A 435 5.52 -9.16 1.69
CA ARG A 435 5.09 -10.21 0.76
C ARG A 435 5.17 -9.72 -0.67
N TYR A 436 5.39 -10.65 -1.60
CA TYR A 436 4.96 -10.43 -2.99
C TYR A 436 3.44 -10.28 -3.00
N GLU A 437 2.96 -9.08 -3.32
CA GLU A 437 1.53 -8.80 -3.31
C GLU A 437 0.74 -9.59 -4.38
N SER A 438 -0.59 -9.54 -4.30
CA SER A 438 -1.46 -10.20 -5.29
C SER A 438 -1.30 -9.59 -6.69
N ALA A 439 -1.56 -10.34 -7.77
CA ALA A 439 -1.49 -9.80 -9.15
C ALA A 439 -2.32 -8.51 -9.34
N LYS A 440 -3.51 -8.49 -8.74
CA LYS A 440 -4.43 -7.35 -8.78
C LYS A 440 -3.93 -6.10 -8.04
N PHE A 441 -3.01 -6.24 -7.07
CA PHE A 441 -2.34 -5.10 -6.45
C PHE A 441 -1.50 -4.35 -7.50
N TYR A 442 -0.67 -5.09 -8.25
CA TYR A 442 0.16 -4.52 -9.32
C TYR A 442 -0.69 -3.97 -10.47
N GLU A 443 -1.80 -4.64 -10.82
CA GLU A 443 -2.75 -4.10 -11.80
C GLU A 443 -3.36 -2.76 -11.37
N GLU A 444 -3.62 -2.55 -10.09
CA GLU A 444 -4.10 -1.25 -9.60
C GLU A 444 -2.97 -0.22 -9.63
N ALA A 445 -1.75 -0.59 -9.25
CA ALA A 445 -0.58 0.29 -9.37
C ALA A 445 -0.32 0.73 -10.83
N ASP A 446 -0.45 -0.20 -11.78
CA ASP A 446 -0.36 0.07 -13.22
C ASP A 446 -1.37 1.12 -13.67
N LYS A 447 -2.63 0.99 -13.25
CA LYS A 447 -3.73 1.91 -13.58
C LYS A 447 -3.58 3.28 -12.92
N LEU A 448 -3.00 3.31 -11.72
CA LEU A 448 -2.76 4.55 -10.97
C LEU A 448 -1.48 5.25 -11.40
N GLY A 449 -0.61 4.60 -12.19
CA GLY A 449 0.67 5.17 -12.58
C GLY A 449 1.69 5.18 -11.44
N LEU A 450 1.55 4.26 -10.47
CA LEU A 450 2.49 4.13 -9.37
C LEU A 450 3.65 3.24 -9.84
N MET A 451 4.81 3.83 -10.07
CA MET A 451 6.04 3.07 -10.29
C MET A 451 6.33 2.21 -9.07
N ILE A 452 6.89 1.03 -9.28
CA ILE A 452 7.21 0.08 -8.24
C ILE A 452 8.71 -0.18 -8.21
N TRP A 453 9.32 0.14 -7.08
CA TRP A 453 10.59 -0.43 -6.64
C TRP A 453 10.27 -1.74 -5.93
N HIS A 454 10.81 -2.86 -6.39
CA HIS A 454 10.41 -4.17 -5.87
C HIS A 454 11.59 -4.89 -5.22
N ASP A 455 11.56 -5.00 -3.89
CA ASP A 455 12.52 -5.83 -3.17
C ASP A 455 12.13 -7.31 -3.27
N MET A 456 13.11 -8.21 -3.36
CA MET A 456 12.89 -9.61 -3.02
C MET A 456 12.70 -9.75 -1.51
N MET A 457 12.03 -10.84 -1.07
CA MET A 457 11.53 -10.93 0.31
C MET A 457 12.61 -11.27 1.36
N PHE A 458 13.63 -10.41 1.49
CA PHE A 458 14.75 -10.44 2.42
C PHE A 458 14.93 -9.06 3.05
N ALA A 459 15.09 -8.97 4.38
CA ALA A 459 15.24 -7.68 5.04
C ALA A 459 16.01 -7.75 6.36
N VAL A 460 16.95 -6.82 6.55
CA VAL A 460 17.72 -6.46 7.77
C VAL A 460 18.59 -7.59 8.34
N SER A 461 18.21 -8.84 8.15
CA SER A 461 18.90 -10.03 8.63
C SER A 461 19.97 -10.49 7.65
N THR A 462 20.98 -11.20 8.14
CA THR A 462 21.78 -12.06 7.25
C THR A 462 21.01 -13.33 6.92
N TYR A 463 21.35 -13.96 5.81
CA TYR A 463 20.71 -15.18 5.32
C TYR A 463 21.76 -16.24 5.00
N PRO A 464 21.40 -17.54 5.09
CA PRO A 464 22.33 -18.60 4.71
C PRO A 464 22.76 -18.46 3.25
N ALA A 465 24.02 -18.80 2.98
CA ALA A 465 24.52 -19.06 1.62
C ALA A 465 23.67 -20.13 0.92
N THR A 466 23.78 -20.21 -0.40
CA THR A 466 23.09 -21.17 -1.26
C THR A 466 23.35 -22.61 -0.81
N GLY A 467 22.27 -23.32 -0.53
CA GLY A 467 22.30 -24.76 -0.31
C GLY A 467 22.11 -25.46 -1.64
N ARG A 468 23.08 -25.41 -2.56
CA ARG A 468 22.88 -25.92 -3.94
C ARG A 468 22.51 -27.41 -4.03
N ASN A 469 22.76 -28.18 -2.96
CA ASN A 469 22.33 -29.58 -2.81
C ASN A 469 21.27 -29.77 -1.71
N ASP A 470 20.75 -28.69 -1.13
CA ASP A 470 19.69 -28.70 -0.12
C ASP A 470 18.33 -28.53 -0.79
N THR A 471 17.55 -29.61 -0.80
CA THR A 471 16.18 -29.60 -1.34
C THR A 471 15.22 -28.65 -0.62
N LEU A 472 15.60 -28.14 0.56
CA LEU A 472 14.85 -27.13 1.31
C LEU A 472 15.15 -25.69 0.86
N ASP A 473 16.29 -25.44 0.19
CA ASP A 473 16.60 -24.13 -0.38
C ASP A 473 15.77 -23.93 -1.65
N THR A 474 14.76 -23.09 -1.53
CA THR A 474 13.77 -22.83 -2.60
C THR A 474 13.86 -21.41 -3.14
N VAL A 475 14.89 -20.64 -2.77
CA VAL A 475 15.01 -19.22 -3.09
C VAL A 475 15.04 -18.97 -4.58
N GLU A 476 15.90 -19.65 -5.36
CA GLU A 476 15.95 -19.41 -6.81
C GLU A 476 14.64 -19.72 -7.51
N ARG A 477 13.94 -20.76 -7.06
CA ARG A 477 12.61 -21.13 -7.56
C ARG A 477 11.59 -20.04 -7.24
N GLU A 478 11.62 -19.51 -6.01
CA GLU A 478 10.80 -18.37 -5.58
C GLU A 478 11.03 -17.14 -6.46
N ILE A 479 12.29 -16.70 -6.59
CA ILE A 479 12.64 -15.50 -7.36
C ILE A 479 12.20 -15.67 -8.81
N ARG A 480 12.58 -16.78 -9.45
CA ARG A 480 12.23 -17.06 -10.85
C ARG A 480 10.72 -17.01 -11.08
N ARG A 481 9.96 -17.68 -10.21
CA ARG A 481 8.50 -17.73 -10.28
C ARG A 481 7.89 -16.33 -10.15
N GLN A 482 8.35 -15.54 -9.18
CA GLN A 482 7.80 -14.21 -8.92
C GLN A 482 8.11 -13.21 -10.03
N ILE A 483 9.33 -13.20 -10.58
CA ILE A 483 9.67 -12.34 -11.73
C ILE A 483 8.79 -12.70 -12.93
N ARG A 484 8.66 -13.99 -13.27
CA ARG A 484 7.81 -14.45 -14.39
C ARG A 484 6.34 -14.10 -14.21
N ARG A 485 5.84 -14.08 -12.97
CA ARG A 485 4.47 -13.66 -12.62
C ARG A 485 4.27 -12.16 -12.83
N LEU A 486 5.30 -11.37 -12.61
CA LEU A 486 5.21 -9.91 -12.45
C LEU A 486 5.78 -9.11 -13.63
N HIS A 487 6.54 -9.75 -14.53
CA HIS A 487 7.28 -9.09 -15.60
C HIS A 487 6.43 -8.18 -16.51
N ALA A 488 5.17 -8.54 -16.76
CA ALA A 488 4.30 -7.78 -17.65
C ALA A 488 3.83 -6.43 -17.07
N HIS A 489 3.97 -6.20 -15.76
CA HIS A 489 3.53 -4.97 -15.13
C HIS A 489 4.44 -3.79 -15.51
N PRO A 490 3.91 -2.75 -16.19
CA PRO A 490 4.68 -1.55 -16.48
C PRO A 490 5.03 -0.77 -15.20
N SER A 491 4.26 -0.89 -14.11
CA SER A 491 4.59 -0.23 -12.85
C SER A 491 5.99 -0.59 -12.33
N ILE A 492 6.43 -1.85 -12.42
CA ILE A 492 7.71 -2.29 -11.84
C ILE A 492 8.88 -1.72 -12.64
N ILE A 493 9.67 -0.83 -12.05
CA ILE A 493 10.77 -0.12 -12.72
C ILE A 493 12.16 -0.64 -12.33
N VAL A 494 12.29 -1.27 -11.17
CA VAL A 494 13.56 -1.80 -10.64
C VAL A 494 13.30 -2.97 -9.72
N TRP A 495 14.24 -3.92 -9.71
CA TRP A 495 14.30 -5.00 -8.75
C TRP A 495 15.45 -4.74 -7.76
N ALA A 496 15.27 -5.05 -6.48
CA ALA A 496 16.33 -5.04 -5.48
C ALA A 496 16.40 -6.41 -4.79
N THR A 497 17.60 -6.93 -4.52
CA THR A 497 17.69 -8.29 -3.97
C THR A 497 17.34 -8.39 -2.49
N ASP A 498 17.37 -7.27 -1.77
CA ASP A 498 17.06 -7.21 -0.34
C ASP A 498 16.82 -5.77 0.15
N ASN A 499 16.43 -5.67 1.42
CA ASN A 499 16.49 -4.46 2.24
C ASN A 499 17.60 -4.55 3.30
N GLU A 500 18.55 -3.62 3.29
CA GLU A 500 19.56 -3.34 4.33
C GLU A 500 20.45 -4.51 4.73
N VAL A 501 20.46 -5.65 4.02
CA VAL A 501 21.30 -6.80 4.40
C VAL A 501 22.77 -6.44 4.23
N LYS A 502 23.12 -5.80 3.11
CA LYS A 502 24.48 -5.30 2.88
C LYS A 502 24.87 -4.26 3.93
N GLN A 503 23.97 -3.33 4.24
CA GLN A 503 24.21 -2.30 5.25
C GLN A 503 24.46 -2.91 6.62
N ALA A 504 23.64 -3.87 7.05
CA ALA A 504 23.78 -4.54 8.34
C ALA A 504 25.16 -5.19 8.53
N ILE A 505 25.70 -5.78 7.45
CA ILE A 505 27.04 -6.38 7.45
C ILE A 505 28.12 -5.29 7.45
N SER A 506 27.98 -4.26 6.60
CA SER A 506 28.93 -3.15 6.49
C SER A 506 29.09 -2.38 7.80
N ASP A 507 27.98 -2.07 8.47
CA ASP A 507 27.94 -1.27 9.70
C ASP A 507 28.20 -2.11 10.96
N GLY A 508 28.31 -3.44 10.83
CA GLY A 508 28.57 -4.35 11.95
C GLY A 508 27.40 -4.47 12.93
N TRP A 509 26.16 -4.57 12.43
CA TRP A 509 24.97 -4.70 13.29
C TRP A 509 24.98 -5.98 14.13
N TYR A 510 25.59 -7.05 13.61
CA TYR A 510 25.56 -8.38 14.23
C TYR A 510 26.94 -8.98 14.53
N ALA A 511 28.00 -8.38 13.99
CA ALA A 511 29.38 -8.82 14.12
C ALA A 511 30.31 -7.62 13.91
N MET A 512 31.62 -7.86 13.78
CA MET A 512 32.55 -6.81 13.37
C MET A 512 32.09 -6.23 12.02
N PRO A 513 32.17 -4.90 11.83
CA PRO A 513 31.94 -4.27 10.52
C PRO A 513 32.71 -5.00 9.41
N MET A 514 32.05 -5.25 8.29
CA MET A 514 32.62 -5.96 7.14
C MET A 514 33.09 -7.40 7.45
N ASP A 515 32.38 -8.12 8.33
CA ASP A 515 32.68 -9.53 8.63
C ASP A 515 32.78 -10.39 7.35
N ALA A 516 33.94 -11.03 7.16
CA ALA A 516 34.26 -11.74 5.92
C ALA A 516 33.35 -12.95 5.67
N ASN A 517 32.90 -13.64 6.72
CA ASN A 517 32.03 -14.81 6.55
C ASN A 517 30.63 -14.37 6.12
N MET A 518 30.11 -13.29 6.72
CA MET A 518 28.83 -12.72 6.32
C MET A 518 28.88 -12.12 4.92
N LEU A 519 29.96 -11.42 4.55
CA LEU A 519 30.14 -10.91 3.18
C LEU A 519 30.21 -12.04 2.14
N ASN A 520 30.88 -13.15 2.45
CA ASN A 520 30.92 -14.31 1.56
C ASN A 520 29.52 -14.94 1.39
N ALA A 521 28.76 -15.10 2.48
CA ALA A 521 27.38 -15.59 2.42
C ALA A 521 26.46 -14.62 1.65
N PHE A 522 26.63 -13.32 1.86
CA PHE A 522 25.92 -12.28 1.13
C PHE A 522 26.21 -12.35 -0.37
N ARG A 523 27.49 -12.43 -0.76
CA ARG A 523 27.90 -12.53 -2.17
C ARG A 523 27.28 -13.75 -2.84
N ASP A 524 27.39 -14.92 -2.21
CA ASP A 524 26.85 -16.16 -2.77
C ASP A 524 25.32 -16.11 -2.89
N ARG A 525 24.60 -15.63 -1.86
CA ARG A 525 23.13 -15.57 -1.88
C ARG A 525 22.59 -14.47 -2.80
N PHE A 526 23.05 -13.24 -2.67
CA PHE A 526 22.40 -12.07 -3.25
C PHE A 526 22.99 -11.69 -4.61
N ILE A 527 24.30 -11.89 -4.82
CA ILE A 527 24.96 -11.53 -6.09
C ILE A 527 25.00 -12.72 -7.04
N GLU A 528 25.49 -13.88 -6.58
CA GLU A 528 25.72 -15.06 -7.42
C GLU A 528 24.46 -15.91 -7.65
N SER A 529 23.41 -15.72 -6.83
CA SER A 529 22.13 -16.45 -6.94
C SER A 529 20.96 -15.51 -7.24
N VAL A 530 20.47 -14.72 -6.28
CA VAL A 530 19.24 -13.89 -6.46
C VAL A 530 19.37 -12.90 -7.62
N ALA A 531 20.41 -12.06 -7.66
CA ALA A 531 20.60 -11.11 -8.75
C ALA A 531 20.77 -11.79 -10.11
N GLU A 532 21.45 -12.93 -10.15
CA GLU A 532 21.65 -13.68 -11.39
C GLU A 532 20.33 -14.27 -11.92
N VAL A 533 19.50 -14.84 -11.06
CA VAL A 533 18.15 -15.31 -11.45
C VAL A 533 17.28 -14.16 -11.98
N ILE A 534 17.32 -12.99 -11.33
CA ILE A 534 16.60 -11.79 -11.80
C ILE A 534 17.08 -11.39 -13.19
N ARG A 535 18.41 -11.28 -13.39
CA ARG A 535 19.00 -10.92 -14.69
C ARG A 535 18.65 -11.93 -15.77
N GLN A 536 18.63 -13.23 -15.46
CA GLN A 536 18.24 -14.29 -16.40
C GLN A 536 16.78 -14.13 -16.84
N GLU A 537 15.86 -13.87 -15.91
CA GLU A 537 14.43 -13.75 -16.26
C GLU A 537 14.08 -12.45 -16.99
N GLU A 538 14.82 -11.36 -16.75
CA GLU A 538 14.69 -10.07 -17.43
C GLU A 538 15.31 -10.05 -18.84
N ARG A 539 16.22 -10.97 -19.16
CA ARG A 539 16.80 -11.05 -20.51
C ARG A 539 15.71 -11.28 -21.55
N PHE A 540 15.83 -10.55 -22.66
CA PHE A 540 15.06 -10.82 -23.86
C PHE A 540 15.55 -12.14 -24.47
N ALA A 541 14.65 -12.98 -25.01
CA ALA A 541 14.99 -14.31 -25.47
C ALA A 541 16.20 -14.31 -26.44
N ASP A 542 17.27 -15.02 -26.05
CA ASP A 542 18.61 -15.01 -26.69
C ASP A 542 18.60 -15.34 -28.21
N ASN A 543 17.50 -15.92 -28.73
CA ASN A 543 17.38 -16.33 -30.13
C ASN A 543 16.86 -15.24 -31.09
N LEU A 544 16.55 -14.02 -30.62
CA LEU A 544 16.01 -12.93 -31.45
C LEU A 544 16.98 -11.76 -31.63
N SER A 545 18.27 -11.92 -31.28
CA SER A 545 19.33 -10.90 -31.38
C SER A 545 19.77 -10.61 -32.83
N ASN A 546 18.84 -10.38 -33.74
CA ASN A 546 19.13 -9.58 -34.93
C ASN A 546 19.18 -8.11 -34.50
N ASN A 547 20.16 -7.35 -35.01
CA ASN A 547 20.52 -5.98 -34.61
C ASN A 547 19.38 -4.91 -34.63
N ASP A 548 18.16 -5.26 -35.01
CA ASP A 548 17.01 -4.35 -35.10
C ASP A 548 16.21 -4.19 -33.79
N PHE A 549 16.34 -5.11 -32.82
CA PHE A 549 15.59 -5.08 -31.55
C PHE A 549 16.53 -4.99 -30.35
N SER A 550 16.54 -3.85 -29.65
CA SER A 550 17.30 -3.66 -28.42
C SER A 550 16.30 -3.34 -27.31
N TYR A 551 15.80 -4.39 -26.66
CA TYR A 551 15.08 -4.27 -25.39
C TYR A 551 16.07 -3.87 -24.29
N GLN A 552 15.66 -2.96 -23.42
CA GLN A 552 16.42 -2.58 -22.23
C GLN A 552 15.82 -3.29 -21.01
N PRO A 553 16.53 -4.28 -20.42
CA PRO A 553 16.08 -4.97 -19.21
C PRO A 553 16.02 -4.03 -18.01
N ARG A 554 15.12 -4.32 -17.06
CA ARG A 554 15.10 -3.60 -15.78
C ARG A 554 16.39 -3.88 -15.02
N ARG A 555 16.89 -2.88 -14.29
CA ARG A 555 18.07 -3.04 -13.44
C ARG A 555 17.74 -3.83 -12.17
N CYS A 556 18.74 -4.58 -11.70
CA CYS A 556 18.71 -5.30 -10.42
C CYS A 556 19.72 -4.66 -9.48
N LEU A 557 19.25 -4.00 -8.44
CA LEU A 557 20.07 -3.45 -7.36
C LEU A 557 20.48 -4.58 -6.42
N ILE A 558 21.75 -4.61 -6.03
CA ILE A 558 22.27 -5.64 -5.14
C ILE A 558 21.70 -5.51 -3.73
N SER A 559 21.44 -4.30 -3.23
CA SER A 559 20.83 -4.04 -1.93
C SER A 559 20.19 -2.64 -1.95
N SER A 560 19.28 -2.37 -1.02
CA SER A 560 18.76 -1.03 -0.71
C SER A 560 18.92 -0.76 0.79
N PRO A 561 19.77 0.19 1.22
CA PRO A 561 20.58 1.06 0.37
C PRO A 561 21.72 0.28 -0.28
N GLY A 562 22.24 0.84 -1.38
CA GLY A 562 23.45 0.36 -2.03
C GLY A 562 23.99 1.39 -3.02
N ASN A 563 25.27 1.26 -3.39
CA ASN A 563 25.96 2.21 -4.29
C ASN A 563 25.73 1.93 -5.79
N GLY A 564 24.66 1.20 -6.14
CA GLY A 564 24.31 0.84 -7.52
C GLY A 564 25.44 0.08 -8.25
N MET A 565 25.84 0.57 -9.41
CA MET A 565 26.94 0.01 -10.22
C MET A 565 28.25 -0.14 -9.45
N LEU A 566 28.53 0.71 -8.46
CA LEU A 566 29.76 0.60 -7.68
C LEU A 566 29.74 -0.68 -6.82
N THR A 567 28.62 -0.97 -6.15
CA THR A 567 28.44 -2.22 -5.39
C THR A 567 28.61 -3.44 -6.29
N GLU A 568 28.07 -3.41 -7.51
CA GLU A 568 28.26 -4.50 -8.49
C GLU A 568 29.73 -4.67 -8.89
N GLN A 569 30.42 -3.58 -9.22
CA GLN A 569 31.84 -3.59 -9.62
C GLN A 569 32.76 -4.06 -8.51
N MET A 570 32.41 -3.73 -7.26
CA MET A 570 33.13 -4.15 -6.07
C MET A 570 32.68 -5.53 -5.58
N HIS A 571 31.76 -6.21 -6.28
CA HIS A 571 31.20 -7.50 -5.88
C HIS A 571 30.66 -7.52 -4.43
N GLY A 572 30.01 -6.43 -4.02
CA GLY A 572 29.45 -6.26 -2.67
C GLY A 572 30.47 -5.93 -1.58
N LEU A 573 31.72 -5.60 -1.94
CA LEU A 573 32.80 -5.27 -1.01
C LEU A 573 32.96 -3.77 -0.75
N ASP A 574 32.08 -2.93 -1.29
CA ASP A 574 32.05 -1.51 -0.93
C ASP A 574 31.77 -1.35 0.58
N GLU A 575 32.60 -0.56 1.25
CA GLU A 575 32.59 -0.44 2.72
C GLU A 575 31.32 0.28 3.21
N ASN A 576 30.97 1.39 2.58
CA ASN A 576 29.83 2.23 2.95
C ASN A 576 28.74 2.17 1.86
N PRO A 577 27.70 1.33 2.00
CA PRO A 577 26.58 1.25 1.06
C PRO A 577 25.67 2.48 1.11
N GLN A 578 25.89 3.41 2.04
CA GLN A 578 25.14 4.65 2.21
C GLN A 578 25.92 5.90 1.75
N ASP A 579 26.87 5.74 0.82
CA ASP A 579 27.61 6.88 0.29
C ASP A 579 26.67 7.78 -0.53
N GLN A 580 26.42 8.99 -0.01
CA GLN A 580 25.48 9.97 -0.58
C GLN A 580 25.82 10.38 -2.02
N ARG A 581 27.03 10.07 -2.49
CA ARG A 581 27.52 10.38 -3.85
C ARG A 581 27.11 9.34 -4.89
N TYR A 582 26.62 8.17 -4.48
CA TYR A 582 26.21 7.07 -5.35
C TYR A 582 24.82 6.58 -4.94
N GLY A 583 24.18 5.76 -5.79
CA GLY A 583 23.12 4.87 -5.35
C GLY A 583 21.93 5.52 -4.62
N ASP A 584 21.37 4.75 -3.69
CA ASP A 584 20.32 5.15 -2.77
C ASP A 584 20.77 5.11 -1.30
N VAL A 585 20.09 5.86 -0.44
CA VAL A 585 20.43 6.04 0.98
C VAL A 585 19.18 5.89 1.86
N HIS A 586 19.36 5.29 3.04
CA HIS A 586 18.38 5.21 4.12
C HIS A 586 18.75 6.18 5.24
N PHE A 587 18.04 7.30 5.34
CA PHE A 587 18.36 8.34 6.30
C PHE A 587 17.42 8.36 7.50
N TYR A 588 17.91 7.85 8.63
CA TYR A 588 17.25 7.96 9.93
C TYR A 588 18.11 8.74 10.92
N ARG A 589 17.52 9.78 11.51
CA ARG A 589 18.13 10.55 12.59
C ARG A 589 17.05 10.95 13.57
N TYR A 590 17.35 10.83 14.86
CA TYR A 590 16.40 11.10 15.96
C TYR A 590 17.00 12.11 16.96
N THR A 591 17.82 13.01 16.43
CA THR A 591 18.51 14.09 17.14
C THR A 591 18.59 15.30 16.21
N ASN A 592 18.98 16.47 16.74
CA ASN A 592 19.03 17.75 16.03
C ASN A 592 17.65 18.29 15.61
N GLU A 593 17.67 19.46 14.98
CA GLU A 593 16.50 20.18 14.49
C GLU A 593 15.97 19.58 13.18
N LEU A 594 15.23 18.47 13.27
CA LEU A 594 14.65 17.77 12.12
C LEU A 594 13.62 18.59 11.32
N TRP A 595 13.23 19.77 11.79
CA TRP A 595 12.38 20.72 11.06
C TRP A 595 13.18 21.65 10.12
N SER A 596 14.52 21.65 10.25
CA SER A 596 15.42 22.43 9.40
C SER A 596 15.91 21.60 8.21
N GLU A 597 16.05 22.22 7.03
CA GLU A 597 16.58 21.53 5.86
C GLU A 597 18.09 21.27 5.93
N THR A 598 18.81 22.00 6.78
CA THR A 598 20.28 21.95 6.86
C THR A 598 20.80 20.67 7.50
N VAL A 599 19.98 19.97 8.28
CA VAL A 599 20.36 18.71 8.95
C VAL A 599 20.33 17.50 8.02
N TYR A 600 19.65 17.63 6.86
CA TYR A 600 19.44 16.55 5.92
C TYR A 600 20.54 16.52 4.85
N PRO A 601 21.11 15.34 4.55
CA PRO A 601 22.06 15.19 3.47
C PRO A 601 21.40 15.43 2.12
N VAL A 602 22.21 15.83 1.13
CA VAL A 602 21.77 15.79 -0.27
C VAL A 602 22.30 14.50 -0.86
N THR A 603 21.41 13.53 -1.04
CA THR A 603 21.73 12.24 -1.63
C THR A 603 21.29 12.19 -3.09
N ARG A 604 21.79 11.19 -3.85
CA ARG A 604 21.30 10.93 -5.21
C ARG A 604 19.85 10.47 -5.21
N PHE A 605 19.54 9.57 -4.29
CA PHE A 605 18.21 9.08 -4.04
C PHE A 605 18.08 8.73 -2.56
N THR A 606 17.00 9.16 -1.90
CA THR A 606 16.69 8.68 -0.55
C THR A 606 15.52 7.72 -0.65
N SER A 607 15.79 6.42 -0.50
CA SER A 607 14.81 5.32 -0.62
C SER A 607 14.07 5.06 0.70
N GLU A 608 14.64 5.48 1.83
CA GLU A 608 13.98 5.51 3.13
C GLU A 608 14.37 6.73 3.96
N PHE A 609 13.38 7.29 4.65
CA PHE A 609 13.59 8.24 5.75
C PHE A 609 12.30 8.38 6.55
N GLY A 610 12.39 8.65 7.84
CA GLY A 610 11.20 9.00 8.60
C GLY A 610 11.40 9.25 10.08
N VAL A 611 10.31 9.69 10.71
CA VAL A 611 10.14 9.90 12.16
C VAL A 611 8.78 9.33 12.57
N GLN A 612 8.70 8.71 13.74
CA GLN A 612 7.45 8.13 14.24
C GLN A 612 6.44 9.19 14.70
N SER A 613 5.16 8.84 14.62
CA SER A 613 4.05 9.59 15.22
C SER A 613 2.99 8.65 15.78
N LEU A 614 2.14 9.16 16.69
CA LEU A 614 1.01 8.39 17.20
C LEU A 614 -0.05 8.12 16.11
N PRO A 615 -0.75 6.98 16.16
CA PRO A 615 -1.91 6.72 15.31
C PRO A 615 -3.07 7.66 15.66
N SER A 616 -4.04 7.82 14.75
CA SER A 616 -5.22 8.65 15.02
C SER A 616 -5.98 8.15 16.27
N PRO A 617 -6.74 9.03 16.94
CA PRO A 617 -7.62 8.62 18.02
C PRO A 617 -8.62 7.52 17.61
N LEU A 618 -9.07 7.52 16.34
CA LEU A 618 -9.96 6.48 15.82
C LEU A 618 -9.28 5.11 15.74
N ALA A 619 -8.06 5.05 15.18
CA ALA A 619 -7.30 3.81 15.10
C ALA A 619 -6.97 3.26 16.48
N TRP A 620 -6.56 4.12 17.42
CA TRP A 620 -6.33 3.73 18.81
C TRP A 620 -7.62 3.27 19.49
N PHE A 621 -8.72 3.99 19.36
CA PHE A 621 -10.02 3.58 19.92
C PHE A 621 -10.44 2.18 19.47
N ARG A 622 -10.24 1.85 18.19
CA ARG A 622 -10.57 0.54 17.63
C ARG A 622 -9.63 -0.59 18.07
N SER A 623 -8.48 -0.27 18.65
CA SER A 623 -7.54 -1.25 19.20
C SER A 623 -7.78 -1.58 20.68
N LEU A 624 -8.80 -1.00 21.32
CA LEU A 624 -9.11 -1.21 22.73
C LEU A 624 -10.36 -2.08 22.92
N SER A 625 -10.30 -3.09 23.77
CA SER A 625 -11.51 -3.80 24.22
C SER A 625 -12.29 -2.99 25.27
N ASP A 626 -11.59 -2.23 26.10
CA ASP A 626 -12.14 -1.33 27.10
C ASP A 626 -11.59 0.10 26.91
N PRO A 627 -12.27 0.94 26.10
CA PRO A 627 -11.89 2.34 25.92
C PRO A 627 -12.21 3.21 27.14
N ALA A 628 -12.92 2.71 28.16
CA ALA A 628 -13.21 3.48 29.37
C ALA A 628 -12.02 3.49 30.35
N LYS A 629 -11.08 2.54 30.23
CA LYS A 629 -9.89 2.45 31.09
C LYS A 629 -8.91 3.60 30.80
N PRO A 630 -8.65 4.52 31.75
CA PRO A 630 -7.82 5.70 31.48
C PRO A 630 -6.37 5.39 31.11
N ASP A 631 -5.77 4.33 31.69
CA ASP A 631 -4.38 3.93 31.38
C ASP A 631 -4.19 3.47 29.93
N ASN A 632 -5.26 3.01 29.26
CA ASN A 632 -5.20 2.65 27.83
C ASN A 632 -4.99 3.89 26.94
N TRP A 633 -5.29 5.09 27.43
CA TRP A 633 -5.08 6.36 26.72
C TRP A 633 -3.80 7.09 27.15
N ASN A 634 -3.07 6.52 28.11
CA ASN A 634 -1.80 7.08 28.54
C ASN A 634 -0.72 6.77 27.50
N VAL A 635 -0.17 7.83 26.87
CA VAL A 635 0.90 7.72 25.84
C VAL A 635 2.22 7.15 26.38
N ARG A 636 2.35 6.99 27.70
CA ARG A 636 3.46 6.28 28.37
C ARG A 636 2.96 5.13 29.26
N GLY A 637 1.70 4.72 29.09
CA GLY A 637 1.04 3.64 29.81
C GLY A 637 1.52 2.26 29.38
N LEU A 638 1.01 1.21 30.05
CA LEU A 638 1.47 -0.17 29.82
C LEU A 638 1.15 -0.66 28.41
N LEU A 639 -0.04 -0.35 27.89
CA LEU A 639 -0.42 -0.75 26.53
C LEU A 639 0.44 -0.04 25.49
N MET A 640 0.67 1.27 25.62
CA MET A 640 1.51 2.00 24.68
C MET A 640 2.96 1.50 24.69
N LYS A 641 3.51 1.14 25.86
CA LYS A 641 4.84 0.49 25.97
C LYS A 641 4.91 -0.82 25.20
N ASN A 642 3.85 -1.63 25.26
CA ASN A 642 3.78 -2.87 24.50
C ASN A 642 3.60 -2.62 22.99
N ARG A 643 2.96 -1.53 22.56
CA ARG A 643 2.77 -1.18 21.14
C ARG A 643 3.98 -0.49 20.50
N GLN A 644 4.88 0.09 21.30
CA GLN A 644 6.09 0.72 20.80
C GLN A 644 7.18 -0.32 20.54
N HIS A 645 7.42 -0.63 19.27
CA HIS A 645 8.41 -1.62 18.86
C HIS A 645 9.73 -1.02 18.38
N HIS A 646 9.87 0.30 18.25
CA HIS A 646 11.16 0.89 17.91
C HIS A 646 12.12 0.94 19.12
N THR A 647 13.39 0.63 18.89
CA THR A 647 14.42 0.49 19.94
C THR A 647 14.74 1.79 20.69
N LEU A 648 14.58 2.95 20.04
CA LEU A 648 14.68 4.26 20.69
C LEU A 648 13.40 4.68 21.44
N GLY A 649 12.38 3.82 21.44
CA GLY A 649 11.21 3.92 22.31
C GLY A 649 10.43 5.21 22.14
N PHE A 650 10.23 5.93 23.25
CA PHE A 650 9.38 7.12 23.32
C PHE A 650 10.06 8.43 22.91
N LEU A 651 11.28 8.38 22.35
CA LEU A 651 12.04 9.57 21.98
C LEU A 651 11.25 10.52 21.06
N PHE A 652 10.40 9.99 20.18
CA PHE A 652 9.55 10.80 19.30
C PHE A 652 8.57 11.71 20.07
N LEU A 653 8.11 11.31 21.28
CA LEU A 653 7.28 12.16 22.14
C LEU A 653 8.10 13.33 22.66
N ASP A 654 9.34 13.07 23.06
CA ASP A 654 10.24 14.07 23.64
C ASP A 654 10.67 15.08 22.56
N LEU A 655 11.07 14.60 21.39
CA LEU A 655 11.38 15.45 20.23
C LEU A 655 10.20 16.34 19.81
N ALA A 656 8.99 15.78 19.78
CA ALA A 656 7.80 16.56 19.45
C ALA A 656 7.47 17.60 20.54
N ALA A 657 7.67 17.25 21.81
CA ALA A 657 7.46 18.16 22.93
C ALA A 657 8.50 19.31 22.96
N GLU A 658 9.74 19.06 22.56
CA GLU A 658 10.80 20.08 22.47
C GLU A 658 10.53 21.12 21.39
N VAL A 659 9.90 20.75 20.27
CA VAL A 659 9.65 21.67 19.15
C VAL A 659 8.25 22.28 19.18
N ILE A 660 7.22 21.48 19.47
CA ILE A 660 5.81 21.90 19.44
C ILE A 660 5.31 22.29 20.83
N GLY A 661 5.77 21.59 21.87
CA GLY A 661 5.29 21.72 23.24
C GLY A 661 4.43 20.52 23.69
N ALA A 662 4.70 20.01 24.89
CA ALA A 662 3.89 18.96 25.48
C ALA A 662 2.46 19.49 25.78
N PRO A 663 1.41 18.77 25.38
CA PRO A 663 0.04 19.22 25.60
C PRO A 663 -0.32 19.18 27.09
N THR A 664 -0.96 20.24 27.58
CA THR A 664 -1.43 20.36 28.97
C THR A 664 -2.92 20.70 29.04
N GLY A 665 -3.50 20.58 30.25
CA GLY A 665 -4.86 21.04 30.55
C GLY A 665 -5.98 20.33 29.78
N ALA A 666 -5.80 19.05 29.41
CA ALA A 666 -6.90 18.26 28.86
C ALA A 666 -7.92 17.88 29.96
N PRO A 667 -9.23 17.90 29.66
CA PRO A 667 -10.27 17.55 30.63
C PRO A 667 -10.33 16.05 30.96
N ASP A 668 -9.77 15.20 30.09
CA ASP A 668 -9.76 13.75 30.22
C ASP A 668 -8.61 13.13 29.42
N MET A 669 -8.35 11.84 29.63
CA MET A 669 -7.24 11.12 28.99
C MET A 669 -7.40 10.89 27.48
N VAL A 670 -8.65 10.81 26.98
CA VAL A 670 -8.92 10.68 25.53
C VAL A 670 -8.53 11.98 24.84
N THR A 671 -8.98 13.11 25.39
CA THR A 671 -8.62 14.44 24.89
C THR A 671 -7.11 14.67 25.00
N GLN A 672 -6.48 14.21 26.09
CA GLN A 672 -5.02 14.27 26.25
C GLN A 672 -4.29 13.47 25.16
N TYR A 673 -4.76 12.25 24.85
CA TYR A 673 -4.23 11.43 23.78
C TYR A 673 -4.38 12.13 22.42
N ALA A 674 -5.56 12.65 22.10
CA ALA A 674 -5.80 13.36 20.83
C ALA A 674 -4.87 14.57 20.65
N LYS A 675 -4.63 15.34 21.72
CA LYS A 675 -3.65 16.45 21.70
C LYS A 675 -2.22 15.95 21.46
N TRP A 676 -1.82 14.83 22.07
CA TRP A 676 -0.52 14.22 21.80
C TRP A 676 -0.41 13.70 20.36
N THR A 677 -1.49 13.14 19.80
CA THR A 677 -1.53 12.76 18.39
C THR A 677 -1.29 13.96 17.49
N TYR A 678 -1.95 15.09 17.74
CA TYR A 678 -1.69 16.34 17.00
C TYR A 678 -0.22 16.76 17.09
N VAL A 679 0.35 16.82 18.29
CA VAL A 679 1.73 17.25 18.53
C VAL A 679 2.74 16.36 17.78
N THR A 680 2.60 15.05 17.89
CA THR A 680 3.53 14.10 17.26
C THR A 680 3.37 14.03 15.74
N GLN A 681 2.15 14.11 15.22
CA GLN A 681 1.91 14.13 13.78
C GLN A 681 2.30 15.46 13.13
N LEU A 682 2.19 16.59 13.83
CA LEU A 682 2.68 17.88 13.36
C LEU A 682 4.22 17.88 13.29
N TYR A 683 4.89 17.33 14.30
CA TYR A 683 6.34 17.16 14.26
C TYR A 683 6.76 16.30 13.05
N GLN A 684 6.12 15.15 12.84
CA GLN A 684 6.34 14.30 11.67
C GLN A 684 6.12 15.05 10.34
N LEU A 685 5.04 15.81 10.22
CA LEU A 685 4.76 16.65 9.04
C LEU A 685 5.92 17.61 8.77
N MET A 686 6.37 18.35 9.78
CA MET A 686 7.44 19.34 9.63
C MET A 686 8.75 18.68 9.19
N SER A 687 9.11 17.54 9.79
CA SER A 687 10.31 16.80 9.43
C SER A 687 10.27 16.28 7.99
N TYR A 688 9.13 15.72 7.57
CA TYR A 688 9.02 15.13 6.24
C TYR A 688 9.06 16.24 5.18
N ARG A 689 8.39 17.36 5.44
CA ARG A 689 8.39 18.52 4.54
C ARG A 689 9.81 19.07 4.37
N ALA A 690 10.57 19.21 5.45
CA ALA A 690 11.94 19.70 5.40
C ALA A 690 12.85 18.78 4.56
N HIS A 691 12.78 17.46 4.80
CA HIS A 691 13.60 16.51 4.05
C HIS A 691 13.21 16.46 2.57
N ILE A 692 11.91 16.39 2.25
CA ILE A 692 11.43 16.38 0.86
C ILE A 692 11.84 17.65 0.12
N ASN A 693 11.67 18.82 0.75
CA ASN A 693 12.06 20.08 0.14
C ASN A 693 13.58 20.15 -0.11
N ARG A 694 14.39 19.66 0.84
CA ARG A 694 15.85 19.58 0.69
C ARG A 694 16.21 18.79 -0.56
N LEU A 695 15.66 17.59 -0.75
CA LEU A 695 15.99 16.75 -1.89
C LEU A 695 15.49 17.38 -3.22
N MET A 696 14.23 17.82 -3.26
CA MET A 696 13.65 18.39 -4.49
C MET A 696 14.35 19.68 -4.95
N ARG A 697 14.82 20.55 -4.04
CA ARG A 697 15.53 21.78 -4.43
C ARG A 697 16.96 21.52 -4.91
N HIS A 698 17.50 20.33 -4.66
CA HIS A 698 18.86 19.93 -5.04
C HIS A 698 18.90 18.97 -6.23
N GLN A 699 17.83 18.93 -7.05
CA GLN A 699 17.83 18.18 -8.32
C GLN A 699 18.96 18.59 -9.27
N CYS A 700 19.37 19.86 -9.27
CA CYS A 700 20.45 20.35 -10.15
C CYS A 700 21.53 21.13 -9.39
N ARG A 701 21.71 20.84 -8.09
CA ARG A 701 22.72 21.45 -7.23
C ARG A 701 23.38 20.39 -6.36
N LEU A 702 24.65 20.60 -6.04
CA LEU A 702 25.41 19.76 -5.12
C LEU A 702 25.41 20.36 -3.71
N ALA A 703 25.53 19.51 -2.68
CA ALA A 703 25.35 19.84 -1.27
C ALA A 703 26.19 21.03 -0.75
N PHE A 704 27.33 21.32 -1.40
CA PHE A 704 28.36 22.24 -0.89
C PHE A 704 28.89 23.23 -1.95
N SER A 705 28.20 23.41 -3.06
CA SER A 705 28.59 24.43 -4.05
C SER A 705 27.41 24.85 -4.93
N ASP A 706 27.48 26.08 -5.46
CA ASP A 706 26.64 26.48 -6.60
C ASP A 706 27.13 25.82 -7.92
N LEU A 707 28.04 24.83 -7.86
CA LEU A 707 28.46 24.07 -9.05
C LEU A 707 27.26 23.29 -9.58
N LYS A 708 26.93 23.54 -10.83
CA LYS A 708 25.92 22.76 -11.55
C LYS A 708 26.52 21.41 -11.97
N PRO A 709 25.88 20.27 -11.61
CA PRO A 709 26.26 18.97 -12.13
C PRO A 709 25.87 18.86 -13.62
N VAL A 710 26.50 17.94 -14.35
CA VAL A 710 26.17 17.70 -15.79
C VAL A 710 24.90 16.85 -15.92
N VAL A 711 24.62 16.04 -14.90
CA VAL A 711 23.41 15.23 -14.75
C VAL A 711 22.68 15.61 -13.45
N PRO A 712 21.39 15.30 -13.30
CA PRO A 712 20.68 15.57 -12.05
C PRO A 712 21.39 14.96 -10.82
N SER A 713 21.35 15.70 -9.71
CA SER A 713 21.96 15.35 -8.43
C SER A 713 21.00 14.53 -7.58
N SER A 714 19.99 15.14 -6.96
CA SER A 714 18.99 14.43 -6.13
C SER A 714 17.70 14.19 -6.89
N MET A 715 17.29 12.93 -7.07
CA MET A 715 16.20 12.56 -7.97
C MET A 715 15.15 11.62 -7.36
N GLY A 716 15.17 11.42 -6.05
CA GLY A 716 14.12 10.67 -5.39
C GLY A 716 14.05 10.88 -3.88
N SER A 717 12.83 10.86 -3.37
CA SER A 717 12.52 10.88 -1.95
C SER A 717 11.39 9.88 -1.67
N ALA A 718 11.70 8.79 -0.99
CA ALA A 718 10.73 7.79 -0.54
C ALA A 718 10.74 7.72 0.98
N TYR A 719 9.65 8.18 1.59
CA TYR A 719 9.53 8.14 3.05
C TYR A 719 9.20 6.73 3.51
N TRP A 720 9.74 6.37 4.67
CA TRP A 720 9.28 5.27 5.49
C TRP A 720 8.19 5.83 6.41
N GLN A 721 6.96 5.34 6.44
CA GLN A 721 6.34 4.35 5.53
C GLN A 721 4.92 4.81 5.16
N LEU A 722 4.24 4.12 4.22
CA LEU A 722 2.90 4.49 3.77
C LEU A 722 1.84 4.14 4.82
N ASN A 723 1.73 2.86 5.14
CA ASN A 723 0.59 2.24 5.82
C ASN A 723 0.98 1.50 7.11
N ASP A 724 -0.02 1.12 7.92
CA ASP A 724 0.11 0.30 9.14
C ASP A 724 -0.71 -0.99 9.07
N VAL A 725 -0.23 -2.05 9.76
CA VAL A 725 -0.96 -3.31 9.98
C VAL A 725 -1.82 -3.32 11.25
N TRP A 726 -1.52 -2.45 12.21
CA TRP A 726 -2.15 -2.38 13.54
C TRP A 726 -1.98 -0.97 14.14
N ALA A 727 -2.68 -0.65 15.23
CA ALA A 727 -2.56 0.66 15.87
C ALA A 727 -1.33 0.69 16.80
N ALA A 728 -0.29 1.40 16.38
CA ALA A 728 0.95 1.60 17.12
C ALA A 728 1.63 2.93 16.71
N PRO A 729 2.60 3.45 17.50
CA PRO A 729 3.50 4.49 17.04
C PRO A 729 4.37 3.95 15.90
N THR A 730 4.26 4.54 14.71
CA THR A 730 5.01 4.11 13.53
C THR A 730 5.36 5.31 12.67
N TRP A 731 6.15 5.07 11.63
CA TRP A 731 6.48 6.04 10.60
C TRP A 731 5.39 6.23 9.54
N SER A 732 4.25 5.53 9.67
CA SER A 732 3.19 5.58 8.67
C SER A 732 2.63 6.99 8.51
N THR A 733 2.16 7.30 7.31
CA THR A 733 1.36 8.51 7.05
C THR A 733 -0.12 8.18 6.87
N ILE A 734 -0.48 6.90 6.75
CA ILE A 734 -1.84 6.37 6.81
C ILE A 734 -1.89 5.29 7.88
N ASP A 735 -2.75 5.46 8.89
CA ASP A 735 -2.80 4.51 10.01
C ASP A 735 -3.67 3.27 9.74
N ALA A 736 -3.74 2.37 10.72
CA ALA A 736 -4.47 1.11 10.62
C ALA A 736 -6.00 1.26 10.47
N ALA A 737 -6.58 2.44 10.73
CA ALA A 737 -7.98 2.73 10.42
C ALA A 737 -8.16 3.42 9.05
N GLY A 738 -7.09 3.47 8.25
CA GLY A 738 -7.07 4.10 6.94
C GLY A 738 -7.20 5.62 7.00
N GLN A 739 -6.88 6.24 8.16
CA GLN A 739 -6.89 7.68 8.34
C GLN A 739 -5.58 8.27 7.87
N TRP A 740 -5.66 9.32 7.05
CA TRP A 740 -4.50 10.11 6.67
C TRP A 740 -4.03 10.89 7.91
N LYS A 741 -2.77 10.74 8.28
CA LYS A 741 -2.10 11.55 9.31
C LYS A 741 -1.75 12.93 8.75
N MET A 742 -1.42 13.88 9.62
CA MET A 742 -1.05 15.24 9.21
C MET A 742 0.05 15.26 8.14
N ALA A 743 1.07 14.40 8.25
CA ALA A 743 2.15 14.31 7.28
C ALA A 743 1.68 13.95 5.85
N HIS A 744 0.65 13.11 5.69
CA HIS A 744 0.13 12.76 4.36
C HIS A 744 -0.49 13.98 3.66
N TYR A 745 -1.15 14.85 4.44
CA TYR A 745 -1.69 16.12 3.97
C TYR A 745 -0.60 17.16 3.74
N GLY A 746 0.05 17.60 4.83
CA GLY A 746 0.88 18.80 4.83
C GLY A 746 2.33 18.61 4.41
N ALA A 747 2.82 17.37 4.31
CA ALA A 747 4.17 17.10 3.80
C ALA A 747 4.11 16.41 2.45
N VAL A 748 3.49 15.22 2.39
CA VAL A 748 3.46 14.41 1.18
C VAL A 748 2.66 15.12 0.09
N ARG A 749 1.37 15.39 0.31
CA ARG A 749 0.53 16.01 -0.72
C ARG A 749 0.99 17.42 -1.08
N ASP A 750 1.29 18.27 -0.10
CA ASP A 750 1.75 19.63 -0.37
C ASP A 750 3.05 19.69 -1.21
N CYS A 751 3.98 18.74 -0.99
CA CYS A 751 5.24 18.71 -1.74
C CYS A 751 5.17 17.91 -3.05
N TYR A 752 4.33 16.87 -3.13
CA TYR A 752 4.25 15.96 -4.28
C TYR A 752 3.11 16.28 -5.25
N ALA A 753 2.15 17.14 -4.86
CA ALA A 753 1.05 17.53 -5.71
C ALA A 753 1.51 18.13 -7.05
N ASN A 754 0.73 17.82 -8.08
CA ASN A 754 0.99 18.22 -9.44
C ASN A 754 0.40 19.63 -9.67
N HIS A 755 1.22 20.66 -9.53
CA HIS A 755 0.84 22.04 -9.81
C HIS A 755 1.34 22.46 -11.19
N PRO A 756 0.47 22.81 -12.16
CA PRO A 756 0.90 23.13 -13.53
C PRO A 756 1.91 24.28 -13.64
N THR A 757 1.93 25.21 -12.68
CA THR A 757 2.85 26.35 -12.62
C THR A 757 4.12 26.08 -11.80
N GLY A 758 4.35 24.82 -11.41
CA GLY A 758 5.39 24.42 -10.46
C GLY A 758 4.98 24.71 -9.02
N ARG A 759 5.94 24.56 -8.09
CA ARG A 759 5.76 24.82 -6.67
C ARG A 759 6.88 25.64 -6.06
N ILE A 760 6.64 26.29 -4.93
CA ILE A 760 7.69 26.88 -4.09
C ILE A 760 8.10 25.94 -2.95
N ALA A 761 9.41 25.83 -2.73
CA ALA A 761 10.00 25.38 -1.47
C ALA A 761 10.68 26.57 -0.80
N ILE A 762 10.30 26.85 0.45
CA ILE A 762 10.89 27.93 1.25
C ILE A 762 11.48 27.35 2.54
N HIS A 763 12.65 27.84 2.91
CA HIS A 763 13.31 27.54 4.17
C HIS A 763 13.92 28.81 4.75
N SER A 764 13.94 28.91 6.06
CA SER A 764 14.64 29.96 6.80
C SER A 764 15.39 29.37 7.98
N ASP A 765 16.58 29.88 8.23
CA ASP A 765 17.32 29.72 9.48
C ASP A 765 17.81 31.10 9.98
N GLU A 766 18.65 31.12 11.02
CA GLU A 766 19.22 32.37 11.54
C GLU A 766 20.09 33.12 10.52
N SER A 767 20.65 32.40 9.54
CA SER A 767 21.59 32.92 8.56
C SER A 767 20.89 33.46 7.32
N PHE A 768 19.97 32.71 6.71
CA PHE A 768 19.33 33.07 5.45
C PHE A 768 17.90 32.55 5.30
N VAL A 769 17.17 33.21 4.40
CA VAL A 769 15.93 32.71 3.81
C VAL A 769 16.23 32.31 2.38
N GLU A 770 15.87 31.10 1.99
CA GLU A 770 16.01 30.58 0.63
C GLU A 770 14.67 30.05 0.11
N ALA A 771 14.22 30.60 -1.01
CA ALA A 771 13.05 30.13 -1.73
C ALA A 771 13.44 29.67 -3.15
N ASP A 772 13.03 28.46 -3.51
CA ASP A 772 13.28 27.84 -4.80
C ASP A 772 11.94 27.52 -5.48
N TRP A 773 11.81 27.89 -6.75
CA TRP A 773 10.75 27.42 -7.62
C TRP A 773 11.14 26.07 -8.20
N ILE A 774 10.33 25.06 -7.95
CA ILE A 774 10.50 23.70 -8.43
C ILE A 774 9.51 23.50 -9.58
N PRO A 775 9.97 23.21 -10.81
CA PRO A 775 9.09 23.03 -11.96
C PRO A 775 8.19 21.80 -11.82
N PHE A 776 7.06 21.82 -12.51
CA PHE A 776 6.08 20.72 -12.51
C PHE A 776 6.62 19.46 -13.19
N THR A 777 7.19 19.64 -14.39
CA THR A 777 7.83 18.58 -15.16
C THR A 777 9.18 19.10 -15.64
N HIS A 778 10.12 18.19 -15.89
CA HIS A 778 11.40 18.51 -16.53
C HIS A 778 11.25 18.87 -18.02
N VAL A 779 10.01 18.94 -18.53
CA VAL A 779 9.72 19.33 -19.92
C VAL A 779 9.40 20.82 -19.92
N GLY A 780 10.22 21.59 -20.64
CA GLY A 780 10.20 23.06 -20.70
C GLY A 780 8.96 23.67 -21.34
N ASN A 781 7.76 23.38 -20.81
CA ASN A 781 6.52 24.01 -21.22
C ASN A 781 6.49 25.47 -20.73
N GLN A 782 7.12 26.34 -21.52
CA GLN A 782 7.23 27.77 -21.26
C GLN A 782 5.86 28.46 -21.14
N ARG A 783 4.77 27.85 -21.63
CA ARG A 783 3.41 28.40 -21.49
C ARG A 783 2.96 28.47 -20.06
N ASN A 784 3.52 27.64 -19.16
CA ASN A 784 3.09 27.51 -17.78
C ASN A 784 3.96 28.23 -16.74
N LEU A 785 4.94 29.03 -17.17
CA LEU A 785 5.81 29.76 -16.25
C LEU A 785 5.06 30.81 -15.41
N PRO A 786 5.48 31.04 -14.15
CA PRO A 786 5.03 32.16 -13.34
C PRO A 786 5.36 33.52 -13.95
N ASP A 787 4.52 34.53 -13.71
CA ASP A 787 4.83 35.91 -14.11
C ASP A 787 5.84 36.51 -13.14
N TYR A 788 5.60 36.34 -11.84
CA TYR A 788 6.48 36.73 -10.74
C TYR A 788 6.13 35.96 -9.46
N PHE A 789 6.96 36.12 -8.44
CA PHE A 789 6.75 35.55 -7.10
C PHE A 789 6.47 36.67 -6.10
N LEU A 790 5.65 36.40 -5.08
CA LEU A 790 5.30 37.39 -4.08
C LEU A 790 5.78 36.93 -2.70
N LEU A 791 6.83 37.57 -2.17
CA LEU A 791 7.22 37.42 -0.76
C LEU A 791 6.31 38.29 0.10
N ARG A 792 5.63 37.68 1.07
CA ARG A 792 4.74 38.35 2.02
C ARG A 792 5.16 38.07 3.45
N CYS A 793 5.06 39.10 4.29
CA CYS A 793 5.41 39.05 5.71
C CYS A 793 4.13 39.09 6.56
N PHE A 794 3.87 38.04 7.35
CA PHE A 794 2.69 37.93 8.21
C PHE A 794 3.06 37.90 9.70
N SER A 795 2.11 38.29 10.56
CA SER A 795 2.11 38.01 11.99
C SER A 795 0.95 37.07 12.30
N THR A 796 1.09 36.19 13.30
CA THR A 796 -0.03 35.39 13.81
C THR A 796 -1.07 36.19 14.59
N ASP A 797 -0.83 37.48 14.83
CA ASP A 797 -1.70 38.35 15.63
C ASP A 797 -2.78 39.08 14.80
N GLU A 798 -2.60 39.17 13.47
CA GLU A 798 -3.52 39.89 12.58
C GLU A 798 -3.42 39.38 11.14
N PHE A 799 -4.54 39.35 10.42
CA PHE A 799 -4.58 38.94 9.00
C PHE A 799 -3.87 39.94 8.06
N SER A 800 -3.60 41.16 8.51
CA SER A 800 -2.91 42.15 7.70
C SER A 800 -1.48 41.72 7.43
N GLN A 801 -1.14 41.59 6.15
CA GLN A 801 0.25 41.50 5.74
C GLN A 801 0.98 42.79 6.11
N THR A 802 2.16 42.66 6.70
CA THR A 802 2.97 43.81 7.10
C THR A 802 3.65 44.43 5.88
N ARG A 803 4.16 43.61 4.95
CA ARG A 803 4.73 44.03 3.65
C ARG A 803 4.65 42.93 2.60
N GLN A 804 4.78 43.33 1.33
CA GLN A 804 4.91 42.44 0.18
C GLN A 804 6.00 42.90 -0.80
N TRP A 805 6.69 41.96 -1.44
CA TRP A 805 7.72 42.20 -2.43
C TRP A 805 7.55 41.27 -3.64
N SER A 806 7.36 41.86 -4.81
CA SER A 806 7.35 41.14 -6.08
C SER A 806 8.78 40.83 -6.55
N ILE A 807 9.06 39.56 -6.76
CA ILE A 807 10.35 39.03 -7.22
C ILE A 807 10.15 38.51 -8.64
N ASN A 808 10.88 39.09 -9.59
CA ASN A 808 10.84 38.70 -10.99
C ASN A 808 12.01 37.76 -11.32
N VAL A 809 11.74 36.74 -12.14
CA VAL A 809 12.77 35.82 -12.66
C VAL A 809 12.92 36.04 -14.16
N ASP A 810 14.15 36.19 -14.64
CA ASP A 810 14.44 36.22 -16.08
C ASP A 810 14.43 34.80 -16.64
N TRP A 811 13.24 34.37 -17.07
CA TRP A 811 13.02 33.05 -17.65
C TRP A 811 13.83 32.78 -18.93
N ARG A 812 14.37 33.80 -19.60
CA ARG A 812 15.24 33.60 -20.78
C ARG A 812 16.62 33.07 -20.41
N ARG A 813 17.03 33.27 -19.17
CA ARG A 813 18.31 32.82 -18.62
C ARG A 813 18.17 31.65 -17.65
N ALA A 814 16.96 31.39 -17.17
CA ALA A 814 16.69 30.28 -16.26
C ALA A 814 16.64 28.94 -17.02
N ASP A 815 17.28 27.92 -16.45
CA ASP A 815 17.08 26.55 -16.87
C ASP A 815 15.82 26.01 -16.19
N ILE A 816 14.72 25.99 -16.95
CA ILE A 816 13.40 25.60 -16.44
C ILE A 816 13.22 24.09 -16.30
N THR A 817 14.25 23.30 -16.64
CA THR A 817 14.29 21.85 -16.36
C THR A 817 14.79 21.54 -14.95
N CYS A 818 15.21 22.57 -14.22
CA CYS A 818 15.79 22.49 -12.88
C CYS A 818 15.07 23.43 -11.90
N PRO A 819 15.15 23.17 -10.58
CA PRO A 819 14.76 24.14 -9.57
C PRO A 819 15.51 25.47 -9.73
N VAL A 820 14.78 26.58 -9.68
CA VAL A 820 15.32 27.94 -9.83
C VAL A 820 15.25 28.66 -8.49
N ARG A 821 16.40 29.09 -7.99
CA ARG A 821 16.49 29.93 -6.78
C ARG A 821 15.84 31.29 -7.06
N VAL A 822 14.72 31.55 -6.40
CA VAL A 822 13.93 32.80 -6.52
C VAL A 822 14.44 33.85 -5.54
N LEU A 823 14.75 33.44 -4.31
CA LEU A 823 15.21 34.30 -3.23
C LEU A 823 16.33 33.60 -2.48
N LYS A 824 17.42 34.32 -2.20
CA LYS A 824 18.37 33.98 -1.15
C LYS A 824 18.93 35.26 -0.56
N ALA A 825 18.59 35.53 0.70
CA ALA A 825 19.06 36.73 1.39
C ALA A 825 19.27 36.45 2.87
N PRO A 826 20.16 37.20 3.55
CA PRO A 826 20.32 37.09 5.00
C PRO A 826 19.01 37.33 5.73
N THR A 827 18.68 36.48 6.70
CA THR A 827 17.40 36.51 7.42
C THR A 827 17.15 37.89 8.04
N TYR A 828 18.17 38.47 8.68
CA TYR A 828 18.07 39.81 9.30
C TYR A 828 17.69 40.91 8.30
N LYS A 829 18.09 40.83 7.03
CA LYS A 829 17.75 41.84 6.02
C LYS A 829 16.28 41.80 5.65
N ILE A 830 15.72 40.59 5.51
CA ILE A 830 14.30 40.42 5.20
C ILE A 830 13.46 40.87 6.40
N ILE A 831 13.87 40.54 7.62
CA ILE A 831 13.21 40.97 8.86
C ILE A 831 13.17 42.50 8.97
N GLN A 832 14.31 43.17 8.78
CA GLN A 832 14.38 44.63 8.74
C GLN A 832 13.49 45.21 7.64
N TRP A 833 13.49 44.58 6.46
CA TRP A 833 12.65 44.99 5.37
C TRP A 833 11.16 44.87 5.69
N CYS A 834 10.70 43.78 6.33
CA CYS A 834 9.31 43.61 6.80
C CYS A 834 8.91 44.64 7.87
N GLY A 835 9.84 45.45 8.37
CA GLY A 835 9.59 46.43 9.43
C GLY A 835 9.56 45.81 10.83
N TRP A 836 10.11 44.61 10.99
CA TRP A 836 10.24 43.96 12.28
C TRP A 836 11.59 44.37 12.89
N PHE A 837 11.54 44.97 14.09
CA PHE A 837 12.76 45.29 14.82
C PHE A 837 13.36 43.99 15.37
N PRO A 838 14.71 43.88 15.44
CA PRO A 838 15.37 42.76 16.11
C PRO A 838 15.18 42.89 17.62
N THR A 839 13.96 42.66 18.11
CA THR A 839 13.71 42.30 19.50
C THR A 839 13.94 40.79 19.63
N ALA A 840 14.29 40.32 20.82
CA ALA A 840 14.81 38.98 21.07
C ALA A 840 13.84 37.79 20.76
N LYS A 841 12.68 38.02 20.12
CA LYS A 841 11.74 36.95 19.75
C LYS A 841 11.07 37.27 18.42
N PHE A 842 11.35 36.48 17.38
CA PHE A 842 10.63 36.46 16.09
C PHE A 842 9.26 35.76 16.19
N SER A 843 8.72 35.69 17.40
CA SER A 843 7.48 35.03 17.78
C SER A 843 6.34 35.38 16.83
N GLY A 844 5.76 34.36 16.21
CA GLY A 844 4.57 34.49 15.37
C GLY A 844 4.82 35.12 14.00
N ARG A 845 6.08 35.32 13.60
CA ARG A 845 6.42 35.89 12.30
C ARG A 845 6.54 34.80 11.24
N VAL A 846 5.93 35.04 10.08
CA VAL A 846 5.87 34.08 8.98
C VAL A 846 6.29 34.76 7.68
N PHE A 847 7.18 34.11 6.94
CA PHE A 847 7.39 34.41 5.52
C PHE A 847 6.56 33.47 4.68
N GLN A 848 5.86 34.01 3.69
CA GLN A 848 5.16 33.25 2.68
C GLN A 848 5.62 33.70 1.30
N VAL A 849 5.80 32.75 0.39
CA VAL A 849 6.10 33.02 -1.02
C VAL A 849 5.06 32.36 -1.88
N ASP A 850 4.40 33.15 -2.71
CA ASP A 850 3.34 32.71 -3.61
C ASP A 850 3.76 32.82 -5.07
N ILE A 851 3.22 31.94 -5.90
CA ILE A 851 3.36 31.97 -7.36
C ILE A 851 2.21 32.77 -7.94
N VAL A 852 2.53 33.82 -8.71
CA VAL A 852 1.53 34.63 -9.41
C VAL A 852 1.59 34.39 -10.91
N LYS A 853 0.43 34.16 -11.50
CA LYS A 853 0.26 34.05 -12.96
C LYS A 853 -1.10 34.57 -13.41
N GLY A 854 -1.13 35.36 -14.48
CA GLY A 854 -2.34 35.98 -15.00
C GLY A 854 -2.98 36.95 -14.00
N GLY A 855 -2.18 37.54 -13.11
CA GLY A 855 -2.65 38.40 -12.01
C GLY A 855 -3.29 37.69 -10.82
N ALA A 856 -3.33 36.35 -10.81
CA ALA A 856 -3.86 35.55 -9.71
C ALA A 856 -2.78 34.69 -9.05
N ILE A 857 -2.92 34.42 -7.76
CA ILE A 857 -2.09 33.44 -7.05
C ILE A 857 -2.51 32.04 -7.53
N THR A 858 -1.64 31.36 -8.28
CA THR A 858 -1.90 30.02 -8.82
C THR A 858 -1.41 28.91 -7.90
N GLN A 859 -0.43 29.23 -7.07
CA GLN A 859 0.00 28.38 -5.97
C GLN A 859 0.37 29.29 -4.80
N GLY A 860 -0.38 29.18 -3.71
CA GLY A 860 -0.14 29.94 -2.50
C GLY A 860 0.06 29.06 -1.28
N GLY A 861 0.72 29.61 -0.27
CA GLY A 861 0.83 28.97 1.05
C GLY A 861 2.14 28.23 1.32
N ALA A 862 3.17 28.35 0.48
CA ALA A 862 4.51 27.94 0.86
C ALA A 862 5.07 28.95 1.86
N PHE A 863 5.23 28.52 3.12
CA PHE A 863 5.61 29.41 4.21
C PHE A 863 6.69 28.79 5.09
N THR A 864 7.35 29.65 5.86
CA THR A 864 8.25 29.27 6.94
C THR A 864 7.98 30.14 8.17
N LEU A 865 7.92 29.50 9.33
CA LEU A 865 7.82 30.15 10.63
C LEU A 865 9.23 30.50 11.11
N LEU A 866 9.43 31.71 11.62
CA LEU A 866 10.77 32.20 11.99
C LEU A 866 11.25 31.77 13.38
N ASP A 867 10.40 31.14 14.15
CA ASP A 867 10.72 30.62 15.47
C ASP A 867 10.16 29.20 15.58
N ILE A 868 10.71 28.39 16.47
CA ILE A 868 10.12 27.08 16.75
C ILE A 868 8.74 27.27 17.40
N PRO A 869 7.75 26.41 17.10
CA PRO A 869 6.38 26.62 17.58
C PRO A 869 6.25 26.81 19.10
N ILE A 870 7.08 26.16 19.91
CA ILE A 870 7.08 26.33 21.38
C ILE A 870 7.50 27.73 21.85
N ASN A 871 8.32 28.44 21.07
CA ASN A 871 8.79 29.80 21.39
C ASN A 871 7.82 30.89 20.93
N VAL A 872 6.87 30.53 20.06
CA VAL A 872 5.85 31.46 19.59
C VAL A 872 4.86 31.74 20.72
N ASN A 873 4.67 33.03 20.99
CA ASN A 873 3.64 33.52 21.89
C ASN A 873 2.28 33.49 21.19
N TRP A 874 1.65 32.32 21.19
CA TRP A 874 0.33 32.12 20.59
C TRP A 874 -0.73 32.89 21.36
N THR A 875 -1.42 33.82 20.69
CA THR A 875 -2.62 34.46 21.25
C THR A 875 -3.73 33.39 21.35
N PRO A 876 -4.24 33.05 22.55
CA PRO A 876 -5.23 31.98 22.69
C PRO A 876 -6.52 32.32 21.94
N SER A 877 -6.83 31.54 20.89
CA SER A 877 -8.02 31.73 20.08
C SER A 877 -9.21 30.98 20.72
N THR A 878 -9.82 31.59 21.74
CA THR A 878 -10.96 31.00 22.47
C THR A 878 -12.30 31.62 22.07
N GLY A 879 -13.36 30.80 22.13
CA GLY A 879 -14.73 31.23 21.84
C GLY A 879 -14.88 31.74 20.40
N ARG A 880 -15.53 32.91 20.23
CA ARG A 880 -15.79 33.51 18.90
C ARG A 880 -14.52 33.94 18.14
N ARG A 881 -13.37 34.02 18.82
CA ARG A 881 -12.07 34.38 18.23
C ARG A 881 -11.28 33.18 17.68
N GLY A 882 -11.70 31.96 18.01
CA GLY A 882 -11.07 30.71 17.54
C GLY A 882 -11.53 30.24 16.17
N VAL A 883 -10.95 29.14 15.72
CA VAL A 883 -11.42 28.38 14.55
C VAL A 883 -12.83 27.85 14.81
N MET A 884 -13.78 28.19 13.95
CA MET A 884 -15.17 27.77 14.05
C MET A 884 -15.65 27.14 12.75
N ILE A 885 -16.55 26.16 12.83
CA ILE A 885 -17.31 25.66 11.69
C ILE A 885 -18.60 26.50 11.64
N GLN A 886 -18.66 27.44 10.70
CA GLN A 886 -19.81 28.34 10.52
C GLN A 886 -20.99 27.65 9.85
N ASP A 887 -20.71 26.77 8.89
CA ASP A 887 -21.72 26.04 8.11
C ASP A 887 -21.29 24.58 7.92
N PHE A 888 -22.27 23.68 7.97
CA PHE A 888 -22.10 22.24 7.84
C PHE A 888 -23.38 21.64 7.25
N HIS A 889 -23.30 21.14 6.01
CA HIS A 889 -24.44 20.51 5.35
C HIS A 889 -23.98 19.36 4.45
N GLU A 890 -24.87 18.39 4.25
CA GLU A 890 -24.63 17.28 3.33
C GLU A 890 -24.74 17.73 1.88
N ILE A 891 -23.87 17.22 1.04
CA ILE A 891 -23.85 17.44 -0.42
C ILE A 891 -23.87 16.08 -1.12
N PRO A 892 -24.41 15.99 -2.35
CA PRO A 892 -24.38 14.74 -3.10
C PRO A 892 -22.94 14.31 -3.40
N PHE A 893 -22.67 13.01 -3.31
CA PHE A 893 -21.42 12.44 -3.82
C PHE A 893 -21.45 12.47 -5.34
N ASP A 894 -20.48 13.15 -5.96
CA ASP A 894 -20.34 13.19 -7.41
C ASP A 894 -19.10 12.41 -7.83
N SER A 895 -19.30 11.18 -8.31
CA SER A 895 -18.22 10.29 -8.71
C SER A 895 -17.31 10.84 -9.82
N GLN A 896 -17.75 11.88 -10.55
CA GLN A 896 -16.93 12.51 -11.60
C GLN A 896 -15.92 13.50 -11.03
N PHE A 897 -16.28 14.21 -9.94
CA PHE A 897 -15.44 15.26 -9.36
C PHE A 897 -14.81 14.86 -8.01
N ASP A 898 -15.47 13.99 -7.27
CA ASP A 898 -15.04 13.57 -5.94
C ASP A 898 -13.99 12.45 -6.05
N LYS A 899 -12.75 12.80 -5.71
CA LYS A 899 -11.59 11.91 -5.75
C LYS A 899 -11.22 11.41 -4.35
N ALA A 900 -12.19 10.90 -3.61
CA ALA A 900 -11.91 10.28 -2.32
C ALA A 900 -11.17 8.94 -2.50
N PRO A 901 -10.29 8.54 -1.57
CA PRO A 901 -9.56 7.27 -1.66
C PRO A 901 -10.46 6.03 -1.51
N PHE A 902 -11.72 6.23 -1.10
CA PHE A 902 -12.74 5.20 -0.95
C PHE A 902 -14.11 5.73 -1.41
N THR A 903 -15.05 4.82 -1.66
CA THR A 903 -16.44 5.18 -1.93
C THR A 903 -17.11 5.67 -0.65
N ALA A 904 -17.40 6.97 -0.58
CA ALA A 904 -18.05 7.57 0.56
C ALA A 904 -19.56 7.26 0.57
N THR A 905 -20.12 7.05 1.76
CA THR A 905 -21.58 6.92 1.95
C THR A 905 -22.27 8.26 2.07
N ARG A 906 -21.57 9.26 2.63
CA ARG A 906 -22.07 10.62 2.83
C ARG A 906 -20.92 11.61 2.65
N VAL A 907 -21.22 12.76 2.07
CA VAL A 907 -20.27 13.86 1.86
C VAL A 907 -20.85 15.12 2.47
N PHE A 908 -20.04 15.88 3.19
CA PHE A 908 -20.44 17.14 3.81
C PHE A 908 -19.54 18.27 3.33
N SER A 909 -20.13 19.44 3.15
CA SER A 909 -19.41 20.71 2.97
C SER A 909 -19.32 21.43 4.30
N LEU A 910 -18.13 21.90 4.65
CA LEU A 910 -17.83 22.65 5.86
C LEU A 910 -17.30 24.03 5.49
N THR A 911 -17.85 25.08 6.11
CA THR A 911 -17.27 26.42 6.04
C THR A 911 -16.60 26.74 7.37
N ILE A 912 -15.27 26.83 7.34
CA ILE A 912 -14.41 27.10 8.48
C ILE A 912 -14.09 28.58 8.49
N VAL A 913 -14.24 29.22 9.64
CA VAL A 913 -13.93 30.63 9.83
C VAL A 913 -13.01 30.85 11.02
N THR A 914 -12.16 31.86 10.94
CA THR A 914 -11.33 32.30 12.07
C THR A 914 -11.23 33.82 12.08
N GLN A 915 -11.01 34.40 13.27
CA GLN A 915 -10.82 35.84 13.46
C GLN A 915 -9.34 36.25 13.54
N LEU A 916 -8.43 35.27 13.66
CA LEU A 916 -6.99 35.47 13.67
C LEU A 916 -6.32 34.50 12.67
N PRO A 917 -5.10 34.79 12.20
CA PRO A 917 -4.31 33.84 11.45
C PRO A 917 -4.09 32.55 12.24
N GLU A 918 -4.32 31.41 11.61
CA GLU A 918 -4.23 30.09 12.23
C GLU A 918 -3.36 29.16 11.38
N LEU A 919 -2.45 28.44 12.03
CA LEU A 919 -1.52 27.51 11.39
C LEU A 919 -1.88 26.07 11.72
N TYR A 920 -1.65 25.18 10.75
CA TYR A 920 -1.80 23.73 10.92
C TYR A 920 -3.16 23.33 11.52
N ILE A 921 -4.24 23.94 11.03
CA ILE A 921 -5.61 23.58 11.43
C ILE A 921 -5.83 22.10 11.11
N TRP A 922 -6.17 21.34 12.15
CA TRP A 922 -6.43 19.91 12.06
C TRP A 922 -7.89 19.61 12.39
N LEU A 923 -8.62 19.10 11.41
CA LEU A 923 -9.99 18.63 11.53
C LEU A 923 -9.98 17.14 11.82
N ASP A 924 -10.77 16.72 12.80
CA ASP A 924 -10.97 15.31 13.15
C ASP A 924 -12.42 15.11 13.62
N LEU A 925 -12.88 13.86 13.60
CA LEU A 925 -14.20 13.49 14.10
C LEU A 925 -14.12 12.94 15.52
N ASP A 926 -15.17 13.19 16.32
CA ASP A 926 -15.31 12.57 17.63
C ASP A 926 -15.31 11.04 17.45
N ILE A 927 -14.36 10.38 18.11
CA ILE A 927 -14.17 8.92 18.07
C ILE A 927 -15.45 8.14 18.45
N LYS A 928 -16.37 8.75 19.21
CA LYS A 928 -17.67 8.15 19.56
C LYS A 928 -18.55 7.90 18.34
N LEU A 929 -18.33 8.62 17.24
CA LEU A 929 -19.00 8.35 15.96
C LEU A 929 -18.48 7.05 15.32
N ASN A 930 -17.26 6.64 15.65
CA ASN A 930 -16.60 5.43 15.16
C ASN A 930 -16.72 5.29 13.63
N ALA A 931 -16.56 6.41 12.93
CA ALA A 931 -16.77 6.55 11.50
C ALA A 931 -15.44 6.78 10.80
N GLU A 932 -15.21 6.03 9.72
CA GLU A 932 -14.09 6.31 8.85
C GLU A 932 -14.38 7.56 8.07
N HIS A 933 -13.38 8.40 7.98
CA HIS A 933 -13.51 9.68 7.32
C HIS A 933 -12.24 10.06 6.55
N TRP A 934 -12.41 11.05 5.69
CA TRP A 934 -11.33 11.69 4.95
C TRP A 934 -11.76 13.10 4.58
N TYR A 935 -10.85 14.05 4.67
CA TYR A 935 -11.07 15.42 4.24
C TYR A 935 -10.35 15.68 2.92
N ASP A 936 -10.96 16.44 2.01
CA ASP A 936 -10.26 16.91 0.80
C ASP A 936 -9.08 17.83 1.16
N GLN A 937 -9.18 18.57 2.26
CA GLN A 937 -8.17 19.47 2.79
C GLN A 937 -8.09 19.36 4.30
N ASN A 938 -6.88 19.14 4.83
CA ASN A 938 -6.60 19.14 6.26
C ASN A 938 -5.15 19.60 6.50
N ALA A 939 -4.76 19.81 7.76
CA ALA A 939 -3.43 20.31 8.15
C ALA A 939 -3.02 21.61 7.42
N PHE A 940 -4.00 22.46 7.11
CA PHE A 940 -3.81 23.67 6.32
C PHE A 940 -3.67 24.91 7.20
N ASN A 941 -3.21 26.00 6.60
CA ASN A 941 -3.12 27.31 7.24
C ASN A 941 -4.21 28.25 6.72
N MET A 942 -4.56 29.23 7.54
CA MET A 942 -5.43 30.36 7.21
C MET A 942 -4.73 31.65 7.65
N LEU A 943 -3.75 32.09 6.84
CA LEU A 943 -2.90 33.25 7.15
C LEU A 943 -3.44 34.58 6.60
N ASP A 944 -4.01 34.54 5.41
CA ASP A 944 -4.51 35.69 4.66
C ASP A 944 -6.00 35.55 4.28
N VAL A 945 -6.64 34.49 4.76
CA VAL A 945 -8.06 34.20 4.56
C VAL A 945 -8.71 33.92 5.91
N SER A 946 -9.85 34.55 6.15
CA SER A 946 -10.66 34.32 7.36
C SER A 946 -11.72 33.23 7.16
N THR A 947 -11.88 32.70 5.95
CA THR A 947 -12.87 31.67 5.62
C THR A 947 -12.30 30.65 4.65
N LYS A 948 -12.54 29.36 4.91
CA LYS A 948 -12.13 28.25 4.05
C LYS A 948 -13.23 27.19 3.96
N ARG A 949 -13.45 26.64 2.76
CA ARG A 949 -14.36 25.52 2.55
C ARG A 949 -13.59 24.20 2.46
N VAL A 950 -14.10 23.17 3.12
CA VAL A 950 -13.54 21.82 3.17
C VAL A 950 -14.66 20.82 2.96
N LYS A 951 -14.39 19.73 2.22
CA LYS A 951 -15.30 18.59 2.10
C LYS A 951 -14.87 17.46 3.04
N LEU A 952 -15.83 16.87 3.72
CA LEU A 952 -15.69 15.68 4.56
C LEU A 952 -16.40 14.50 3.90
N TYR A 953 -15.67 13.41 3.71
CA TYR A 953 -16.18 12.15 3.16
C TYR A 953 -16.23 11.13 4.29
N THR A 954 -17.34 10.42 4.44
CA THR A 954 -17.51 9.46 5.53
C THR A 954 -18.08 8.12 5.06
N VAL A 955 -17.64 7.05 5.71
CA VAL A 955 -18.29 5.74 5.67
C VAL A 955 -18.94 5.51 7.01
N VAL A 956 -20.27 5.57 7.03
CA VAL A 956 -21.10 5.39 8.23
C VAL A 956 -21.72 4.00 8.15
N ALA A 957 -21.63 3.22 9.21
CA ALA A 957 -22.31 1.92 9.26
C ALA A 957 -23.84 2.13 9.13
N PRO A 958 -24.57 1.22 8.46
CA PRO A 958 -26.02 1.36 8.23
C PRO A 958 -26.86 1.62 9.49
N SER A 959 -26.35 1.28 10.68
CA SER A 959 -27.03 1.41 11.97
C SER A 959 -26.81 2.73 12.71
N VAL A 960 -25.96 3.65 12.22
CA VAL A 960 -25.68 4.92 12.91
C VAL A 960 -26.49 6.06 12.28
N VAL A 961 -27.60 6.42 12.91
CA VAL A 961 -28.33 7.65 12.60
C VAL A 961 -27.51 8.84 13.10
N LEU A 962 -26.72 9.43 12.21
CA LEU A 962 -26.11 10.74 12.42
C LEU A 962 -27.22 11.80 12.42
N SER A 963 -27.86 12.01 13.57
CA SER A 963 -28.80 13.13 13.71
C SER A 963 -28.01 14.46 13.68
N HIS A 964 -28.51 15.45 12.93
CA HIS A 964 -27.92 16.79 12.78
C HIS A 964 -27.54 17.49 14.09
N ARG A 965 -28.07 17.05 15.24
CA ARG A 965 -27.80 17.65 16.56
C ARG A 965 -26.50 17.19 17.23
N CYS A 966 -25.93 16.05 16.86
CA CYS A 966 -24.74 15.54 17.56
C CYS A 966 -23.42 16.14 17.08
N LEU A 967 -23.39 16.79 15.91
CA LEU A 967 -22.15 17.31 15.30
C LEU A 967 -21.87 18.79 15.67
N VAL A 968 -22.82 19.50 16.28
CA VAL A 968 -22.75 20.97 16.44
C VAL A 968 -22.79 21.45 17.90
N GLU A 969 -23.15 20.61 18.89
CA GLU A 969 -23.20 21.04 20.30
C GLU A 969 -22.52 20.02 21.25
N SER A 970 -21.20 20.10 21.41
CA SER A 970 -20.45 19.23 22.34
C SER A 970 -20.65 19.59 23.84
N GLU A 971 -21.19 20.77 24.18
CA GLU A 971 -21.40 21.17 25.58
C GLU A 971 -22.84 20.98 26.09
N ARG A 972 -23.87 21.05 25.22
CA ARG A 972 -25.28 20.96 25.67
C ARG A 972 -25.82 19.54 25.82
N CYS A 973 -25.25 18.57 25.12
CA CYS A 973 -25.62 17.16 25.28
C CYS A 973 -25.17 16.57 26.64
N ALA A 974 -24.10 17.10 27.25
CA ALA A 974 -23.65 16.70 28.58
C ALA A 974 -24.57 17.24 29.70
N GLN A 975 -25.07 18.48 29.57
CA GLN A 975 -25.95 19.09 30.57
C GLN A 975 -27.40 18.59 30.52
N LYS A 976 -27.91 18.16 29.36
CA LYS A 976 -29.29 17.61 29.28
C LYS A 976 -29.43 16.18 29.83
N ARG A 977 -28.33 15.42 29.98
CA ARG A 977 -28.35 14.11 30.65
C ARG A 977 -28.33 14.22 32.18
N SER A 978 -27.83 15.30 32.76
CA SER A 978 -27.90 15.52 34.22
C SER A 978 -29.30 15.97 34.69
N THR A 979 -30.08 16.63 33.83
CA THR A 979 -31.47 17.04 34.16
C THR A 979 -32.49 15.91 33.96
N GLN A 980 -32.19 14.90 33.15
CA GLN A 980 -33.03 13.69 33.02
C GLN A 980 -32.84 12.67 34.17
N GLN A 981 -31.83 12.85 35.03
CA GLN A 981 -31.66 12.08 36.26
C GLN A 981 -32.39 12.68 37.48
N GLN A 982 -32.98 13.88 37.38
CA GLN A 982 -33.73 14.52 38.47
C GLN A 982 -35.26 14.58 38.28
N LEU A 983 -35.79 14.07 37.17
CA LEU A 983 -37.24 14.02 36.88
C LEU A 983 -37.82 12.59 36.86
N LYS A 984 -37.20 11.66 37.62
CA LYS A 984 -37.83 10.40 38.03
C LYS A 984 -38.19 10.42 39.52
N SER A 985 -39.00 11.39 39.92
CA SER A 985 -39.81 11.27 41.13
C SER A 985 -41.13 12.01 40.88
N ARG A 986 -42.25 11.31 41.13
CA ARG A 986 -43.66 11.72 40.97
C ARG A 986 -44.30 11.45 39.60
N LEU A 987 -44.99 10.32 39.49
CA LEU A 987 -46.45 10.18 39.24
C LEU A 987 -46.82 8.69 38.96
N PRO A 988 -48.10 8.28 39.13
CA PRO A 988 -48.47 7.22 40.07
C PRO A 988 -48.84 5.87 39.45
N THR A 989 -48.91 4.89 40.35
CA THR A 989 -49.52 3.56 40.22
C THR A 989 -50.89 3.59 39.56
N ASP A 990 -50.99 3.06 38.35
CA ASP A 990 -51.89 1.95 38.01
C ASP A 990 -51.73 1.57 36.54
N PHE A 991 -51.32 0.32 36.30
CA PHE A 991 -51.82 -0.57 35.24
C PHE A 991 -50.97 -1.86 35.32
N LYS A 992 -51.31 -2.67 36.33
CA LYS A 992 -50.93 -4.09 36.36
C LYS A 992 -51.82 -4.87 35.39
N ASN A 993 -51.22 -5.93 34.85
CA ASN A 993 -51.81 -7.06 34.13
C ASN A 993 -51.90 -6.91 32.61
N ARG A 994 -50.88 -7.42 31.91
CA ARG A 994 -51.00 -8.65 31.10
C ARG A 994 -49.63 -9.10 30.54
N VAL A 995 -49.33 -10.38 30.80
CA VAL A 995 -48.33 -11.29 30.21
C VAL A 995 -46.86 -11.13 30.67
N PRO A 996 -46.18 -12.20 31.14
CA PRO A 996 -44.84 -12.12 31.72
C PRO A 996 -43.71 -12.22 30.67
N VAL A 997 -42.76 -11.28 30.77
CA VAL A 997 -41.38 -11.44 30.31
C VAL A 997 -40.66 -12.33 31.31
N ASN A 998 -40.17 -13.50 30.89
CA ASN A 998 -39.10 -14.22 31.59
C ASN A 998 -38.43 -15.25 30.67
N ARG A 999 -37.29 -14.84 30.10
CA ARG A 999 -36.12 -15.59 29.59
C ARG A 999 -35.41 -14.55 28.70
N ILE A 1000 -34.32 -13.91 29.13
CA ILE A 1000 -32.94 -14.39 28.97
C ILE A 1000 -32.10 -13.58 29.97
N ASN A 1001 -31.51 -14.25 30.96
CA ASN A 1001 -30.47 -13.66 31.83
C ASN A 1001 -29.55 -14.78 32.37
N LYS A 1002 -29.15 -15.71 31.49
CA LYS A 1002 -28.05 -16.66 31.74
C LYS A 1002 -27.31 -16.93 30.43
N PRO A 1003 -25.97 -16.92 30.42
CA PRO A 1003 -25.18 -17.41 29.28
C PRO A 1003 -25.42 -18.92 29.08
N PRO A 1004 -25.47 -19.42 27.84
CA PRO A 1004 -25.72 -20.83 27.56
C PRO A 1004 -24.59 -21.69 28.12
N SER A 1005 -24.98 -22.80 28.75
CA SER A 1005 -24.06 -23.65 29.52
C SER A 1005 -23.42 -24.76 28.69
N ASN A 1006 -23.89 -24.97 27.46
CA ASN A 1006 -23.36 -25.94 26.52
C ASN A 1006 -23.67 -25.57 25.05
N ALA A 1007 -23.05 -26.31 24.13
CA ALA A 1007 -23.13 -26.08 22.69
C ALA A 1007 -24.56 -26.23 22.12
N GLU A 1008 -25.41 -27.07 22.73
CA GLU A 1008 -26.79 -27.29 22.27
C GLU A 1008 -27.70 -26.08 22.58
N GLU A 1009 -27.56 -25.44 23.75
CA GLU A 1009 -28.29 -24.20 24.07
C GLU A 1009 -27.89 -23.02 23.17
N TYR A 1010 -26.62 -22.96 22.76
CA TYR A 1010 -26.13 -21.94 21.82
C TYR A 1010 -26.67 -22.17 20.40
N GLN A 1011 -26.75 -23.42 19.96
CA GLN A 1011 -27.23 -23.80 18.64
C GLN A 1011 -28.73 -23.55 18.47
N ALA A 1012 -29.53 -23.70 19.54
CA ALA A 1012 -30.95 -23.32 19.56
C ALA A 1012 -31.14 -21.80 19.45
N LEU A 1013 -30.34 -21.01 20.16
CA LEU A 1013 -30.43 -19.54 20.14
C LEU A 1013 -30.02 -18.93 18.78
N VAL A 1014 -29.02 -19.52 18.12
CA VAL A 1014 -28.55 -19.10 16.78
C VAL A 1014 -29.54 -19.49 15.68
N THR A 1015 -30.24 -20.62 15.82
CA THR A 1015 -31.23 -21.07 14.84
C THR A 1015 -32.49 -20.19 14.88
N ASP A 1016 -32.94 -19.77 16.06
CA ASP A 1016 -34.07 -18.84 16.21
C ASP A 1016 -33.74 -17.43 15.68
N LEU A 1017 -32.51 -16.93 15.87
CA LEU A 1017 -32.08 -15.64 15.32
C LEU A 1017 -31.91 -15.63 13.79
N LEU A 1018 -31.60 -16.78 13.17
CA LEU A 1018 -31.43 -16.91 11.72
C LEU A 1018 -32.77 -17.01 10.96
N MET A 1019 -33.85 -17.46 11.61
CA MET A 1019 -35.18 -17.49 10.98
C MET A 1019 -35.82 -16.10 10.84
N ASP A 1020 -35.55 -15.18 11.76
CA ASP A 1020 -36.10 -13.81 11.70
C ASP A 1020 -35.38 -12.90 10.68
N VAL A 1021 -34.13 -13.22 10.30
CA VAL A 1021 -33.36 -12.46 9.29
C VAL A 1021 -33.72 -12.85 7.86
N HIS A 1022 -34.22 -14.08 7.63
CA HIS A 1022 -34.59 -14.56 6.30
C HIS A 1022 -35.97 -14.10 5.80
N ALA A 1023 -36.81 -13.51 6.66
CA ALA A 1023 -38.15 -13.05 6.29
C ALA A 1023 -38.21 -11.63 5.71
N LEU A 1024 -37.10 -10.89 5.64
CA LEU A 1024 -37.05 -9.48 5.22
C LEU A 1024 -36.39 -9.23 3.85
N ASP A 1025 -35.94 -10.27 3.14
CA ASP A 1025 -35.12 -10.09 1.92
C ASP A 1025 -35.58 -10.96 0.73
N MET A 1026 -36.90 -11.01 0.50
CA MET A 1026 -37.46 -11.50 -0.77
C MET A 1026 -38.55 -10.55 -1.29
N GLY A 1027 -38.16 -9.69 -2.25
CA GLY A 1027 -39.08 -8.82 -2.98
C GLY A 1027 -38.44 -8.18 -4.22
N HIS A 1028 -38.64 -8.83 -5.37
CA HIS A 1028 -38.54 -8.30 -6.75
C HIS A 1028 -37.14 -8.15 -7.40
N ILE A 1029 -36.75 -9.19 -8.14
CA ILE A 1029 -35.89 -9.12 -9.33
C ILE A 1029 -36.81 -9.41 -10.54
N ILE A 1030 -36.88 -8.49 -11.51
CA ILE A 1030 -37.47 -8.72 -12.83
C ILE A 1030 -36.32 -8.71 -13.84
N ASP A 1031 -36.21 -9.80 -14.59
CA ASP A 1031 -35.30 -10.05 -15.71
C ASP A 1031 -35.46 -9.04 -16.84
N LEU A 1032 -34.34 -8.56 -17.40
CA LEU A 1032 -34.26 -8.07 -18.78
C LEU A 1032 -32.89 -8.40 -19.39
N GLU A 1033 -32.79 -9.56 -20.03
CA GLU A 1033 -31.93 -9.77 -21.21
C GLU A 1033 -32.84 -9.71 -22.45
N ASN A 1034 -32.61 -8.74 -23.32
CA ASN A 1034 -32.65 -8.88 -24.78
C ASN A 1034 -32.31 -7.53 -25.41
N GLY A 1035 -31.28 -7.52 -26.25
CA GLY A 1035 -30.89 -6.35 -27.03
C GLY A 1035 -31.81 -6.16 -28.23
N GLU A 1036 -32.11 -4.91 -28.54
CA GLU A 1036 -32.25 -4.42 -29.90
C GLU A 1036 -32.04 -2.89 -29.94
N SER A 1037 -31.37 -2.46 -30.99
CA SER A 1037 -31.06 -1.07 -31.35
C SER A 1037 -32.30 -0.17 -31.43
N PHE A 1038 -32.20 1.14 -31.16
CA PHE A 1038 -32.78 2.16 -32.06
C PHE A 1038 -32.22 3.57 -31.81
N LYS A 1039 -32.09 4.29 -32.91
CA LYS A 1039 -31.53 5.64 -33.13
C LYS A 1039 -32.53 6.78 -32.82
N THR A 1040 -31.95 7.96 -32.58
CA THR A 1040 -32.42 9.33 -32.93
C THR A 1040 -33.80 9.86 -32.51
N GLY A 1041 -33.77 10.98 -31.76
CA GLY A 1041 -34.30 12.27 -32.25
C GLY A 1041 -35.74 12.71 -31.89
N THR A 1042 -35.80 13.93 -31.34
CA THR A 1042 -36.80 15.00 -31.59
C THR A 1042 -38.03 15.16 -30.67
N VAL A 1043 -37.98 16.27 -29.92
CA VAL A 1043 -39.00 17.30 -29.57
C VAL A 1043 -40.41 17.13 -30.16
N ILE A 1044 -41.47 17.39 -29.36
CA ILE A 1044 -42.59 18.33 -29.61
C ILE A 1044 -43.53 18.45 -28.40
N HIS A 1045 -43.91 19.71 -28.11
CA HIS A 1045 -44.93 20.21 -27.17
C HIS A 1045 -46.37 19.74 -27.45
N ALA A 1046 -47.21 19.67 -26.41
CA ALA A 1046 -48.60 20.13 -26.45
C ALA A 1046 -49.22 20.30 -25.03
N THR A 1047 -49.41 21.55 -24.62
CA THR A 1047 -50.49 22.05 -23.72
C THR A 1047 -51.78 22.29 -24.54
N PRO A 1048 -52.93 22.80 -24.01
CA PRO A 1048 -53.36 23.13 -22.63
C PRO A 1048 -54.81 22.68 -22.27
N ALA A 1049 -55.23 23.07 -21.05
CA ALA A 1049 -56.52 23.69 -20.66
C ALA A 1049 -57.41 22.83 -19.73
N ASP A 1050 -58.07 23.33 -18.70
CA ASP A 1050 -58.01 24.57 -17.91
C ASP A 1050 -59.04 24.39 -16.77
N SER A 1051 -58.90 25.24 -15.74
CA SER A 1051 -59.99 25.87 -14.98
C SER A 1051 -60.16 25.53 -13.48
N ARG A 1052 -59.76 26.56 -12.69
CA ARG A 1052 -60.38 27.12 -11.45
C ARG A 1052 -60.06 26.43 -10.13
N GLY A 1053 -59.55 27.11 -9.09
CA GLY A 1053 -59.15 28.52 -8.87
C GLY A 1053 -58.66 28.62 -7.41
N GLY A 1054 -57.47 29.17 -7.15
CA GLY A 1054 -57.21 30.56 -6.72
C GLY A 1054 -57.02 30.62 -5.18
N ARG A 1055 -56.09 31.35 -4.55
CA ARG A 1055 -55.01 32.30 -4.89
C ARG A 1055 -54.03 32.31 -3.69
N ASP A 1056 -52.72 32.26 -3.94
CA ASP A 1056 -51.69 33.32 -3.77
C ASP A 1056 -51.37 33.75 -2.31
N TYR A 1057 -50.14 34.03 -1.85
CA TYR A 1057 -48.77 34.04 -2.37
C TYR A 1057 -47.80 34.25 -1.17
N GLN A 1058 -46.53 33.84 -1.36
CA GLN A 1058 -45.27 34.48 -0.91
C GLN A 1058 -44.55 34.18 0.43
N ALA A 1059 -43.29 33.75 0.22
CA ALA A 1059 -42.02 34.13 0.87
C ALA A 1059 -41.61 33.45 2.19
N SER A 1060 -40.74 32.43 2.10
CA SER A 1060 -39.27 32.53 2.30
C SER A 1060 -38.66 31.14 2.38
#